data_AF-A0A957R5B9-F1
#
_entry.id   AF-A0A957R5B9-F1
#
_cell.length_a   1.000
_cell.length_b   1.000
_cell.length_c   1.000
_cell.angle_alpha   90.00
_cell.angle_beta   90.00
_cell.angle_gamma   90.00
#
_symmetry.space_group_name_H-M   'P 1'
#
loop_
_entity.id
_entity.type
_entity.pdbx_description
1 polymer ?
#
loop_
_entity_poly.entity_id
_entity_poly.type
_entity_poly.pdbx_seq_one_letter_code
_entity_poly.pdbx_strand_id
1 'polypeptide(L)'
;ATDVPIFPTLETSVFDGDGDNLTVTFYGREKSDAAVIPDFTMVVMPDTQKYACGADCNSDPAIFTAQTQWIYDNQAAENIVYVTHVGDIVEHGSYTGNEIEWDRANTSMSILEQPILPDYPEGIPYGVGVGNHDQGSGASNPRETYLFNQYFGIDRFSGRAYYGDHYGDTNDQYYTLFSYEGLDFIVLYLEFDPTPDQEVLNWADSVLKAHPDRRAIVTSHFLLTGTGEFSYQGEQIYNTLKNNPNLFLMVSGHDRGESVRTETFEGRKVHIVFANFQDWENGGNGWLRLMRFSPANNQIFVDTYSPTLDEYQYDEDSQFTLGANLQIVPFTAVNTLEFVPADSTVSTGWPNLQPGTEYEWYVEVSDGTNTVTSAVSSFTTTNNPAPTPTPSPSCDTVLSPTADTYVRSGAAADTNYGSLNEFVVKAGGSNYMRKAYLQFDLSEISGYTVQQARLKLFVNETQNNTTVPLYAHAVGDNSWQEESLTWNTQPVTGGTIASGEAITGEWVTFNVTDYVNTQVVNQALSFMLYDDAITNLKIDINSREAASLNPVLELDVNCNVAPTPTQTNTPVVVNTPTYTATPVNTPTHTATPVNTPTHTATPVHTPTYTATPLNTPTNTNTPAAVPMTLEVRVADGNDDVEERSTGAMYLTSTDLELIDDPPSREGQTVGIRFQNITIPQGATITNVYIEFTVDEVSTGQADLLIQGHLHNNTPAFSGQTADVTNRTRTANGITWVDVPNWNTVGATHQTPDLTAVVQEIVSQSNWQSGNALALIITGAGERTAESYNGSANNAPLLHIEYLDQPAPPPPPTNTPVPPTATPTASNTPIPTFTSTPSPTFVATNTPTATHTPTATHTPTPATNSDPVLYAAVNFENSSSNTP
;
A
#
# COMPACT_ATOMS: atom_id res chain seq x y z
N ALA A 1 0.33 17.58 8.30
CA ALA A 1 1.00 18.88 8.06
C ALA A 1 1.12 19.16 6.56
N THR A 2 1.54 20.34 6.12
CA THR A 2 1.80 20.66 4.70
C THR A 2 3.11 21.43 4.58
N ASP A 3 3.67 21.48 3.37
CA ASP A 3 4.95 22.16 3.06
C ASP A 3 6.12 21.66 3.93
N VAL A 4 6.13 20.36 4.21
CA VAL A 4 7.17 19.69 4.99
C VAL A 4 8.40 19.40 4.10
N PRO A 5 9.65 19.47 4.60
CA PRO A 5 10.82 19.05 3.83
C PRO A 5 10.73 17.58 3.37
N ILE A 6 11.46 17.21 2.33
CA ILE A 6 11.57 15.82 1.83
C ILE A 6 12.48 14.89 2.70
N PHE A 7 12.77 15.34 3.92
CA PHE A 7 13.56 14.64 4.94
C PHE A 7 13.04 15.00 6.35
N PRO A 8 11.75 14.78 6.66
CA PRO A 8 11.17 15.20 7.94
C PRO A 8 11.74 14.43 9.13
N THR A 9 11.73 15.10 10.27
CA THR A 9 11.85 14.45 11.58
C THR A 9 10.45 14.07 12.07
N LEU A 10 10.24 12.79 12.34
CA LEU A 10 9.07 12.26 13.03
C LEU A 10 9.34 12.24 14.54
N GLU A 11 8.38 12.63 15.38
CA GLU A 11 8.57 12.73 16.84
C GLU A 11 7.37 12.22 17.63
N THR A 12 7.62 11.43 18.68
CA THR A 12 6.62 11.07 19.70
C THR A 12 7.17 11.23 21.10
N SER A 13 6.32 11.66 22.03
CA SER A 13 6.53 11.41 23.46
C SER A 13 6.01 10.03 23.82
N VAL A 14 6.70 9.32 24.72
CA VAL A 14 6.31 8.00 25.23
C VAL A 14 6.30 8.00 26.75
N PHE A 15 5.27 7.36 27.34
CA PHE A 15 5.04 7.32 28.77
C PHE A 15 4.75 5.87 29.17
N ASP A 16 5.29 5.45 30.32
CA ASP A 16 4.98 4.17 30.96
C ASP A 16 4.82 4.40 32.47
N GLY A 17 3.88 3.68 33.09
CA GLY A 17 3.53 3.83 34.50
C GLY A 17 4.48 3.12 35.47
N ASP A 18 5.17 2.05 35.04
CA ASP A 18 6.10 1.31 35.90
C ASP A 18 7.56 1.81 35.75
N GLY A 19 7.87 2.45 34.63
CA GLY A 19 9.14 3.16 34.38
C GLY A 19 10.21 2.31 33.69
N ASP A 20 9.81 1.26 32.98
CA ASP A 20 10.71 0.36 32.27
C ASP A 20 11.20 0.94 30.92
N ASN A 21 12.19 0.28 30.32
CA ASN A 21 12.74 0.67 29.03
C ASN A 21 11.87 0.13 27.88
N LEU A 22 11.46 1.03 26.99
CA LEU A 22 10.54 0.78 25.89
C LEU A 22 11.28 0.50 24.57
N THR A 23 10.58 -0.20 23.67
CA THR A 23 10.92 -0.29 22.24
C THR A 23 9.93 0.55 21.46
N VAL A 24 10.42 1.43 20.58
CA VAL A 24 9.61 2.40 19.83
C VAL A 24 9.89 2.28 18.34
N THR A 25 8.93 1.78 17.56
CA THR A 25 9.05 1.65 16.10
C THR A 25 8.20 2.69 15.39
N PHE A 26 8.86 3.54 14.60
CA PHE A 26 8.21 4.47 13.68
C PHE A 26 7.88 3.73 12.38
N TYR A 27 6.62 3.78 11.96
CA TYR A 27 6.15 3.17 10.73
C TYR A 27 5.66 4.25 9.77
N GLY A 28 6.00 4.14 8.49
CA GLY A 28 5.73 5.16 7.47
C GLY A 28 5.56 4.59 6.07
N ARG A 29 4.78 5.31 5.26
CA ARG A 29 4.59 5.06 3.83
C ARG A 29 4.31 6.34 3.05
N GLU A 30 4.53 6.28 1.75
CA GLU A 30 3.83 7.19 0.84
C GLU A 30 2.32 7.01 1.00
N LYS A 31 1.59 8.12 1.19
CA LYS A 31 0.14 8.10 1.19
C LYS A 31 -0.28 8.07 -0.26
N SER A 32 -0.50 6.87 -0.76
CA SER A 32 -0.83 6.68 -2.17
C SER A 32 -2.17 7.34 -2.50
N ASP A 33 -2.13 8.37 -3.35
CA ASP A 33 -3.24 8.78 -4.22
C ASP A 33 -3.48 7.72 -5.32
N ALA A 34 -3.35 6.42 -4.98
CA ALA A 34 -3.73 5.29 -5.81
C ALA A 34 -5.24 5.39 -6.04
N ALA A 35 -5.60 5.87 -7.24
CA ALA A 35 -6.88 6.47 -7.64
C ALA A 35 -8.07 6.02 -6.78
N VAL A 36 -8.26 6.74 -5.67
CA VAL A 36 -8.98 6.34 -4.43
C VAL A 36 -9.70 5.00 -4.59
N ILE A 37 -8.98 3.90 -4.31
CA ILE A 37 -9.48 2.52 -4.51
C ILE A 37 -10.91 2.45 -3.95
N PRO A 38 -11.95 2.28 -4.81
CA PRO A 38 -13.31 2.58 -4.39
C PRO A 38 -13.74 1.66 -3.25
N ASP A 39 -14.57 2.19 -2.35
CA ASP A 39 -15.22 1.38 -1.33
C ASP A 39 -15.97 0.22 -2.02
N PHE A 40 -15.70 -1.01 -1.59
CA PHE A 40 -16.22 -2.23 -2.20
C PHE A 40 -16.84 -3.13 -1.14
N THR A 41 -17.84 -3.92 -1.53
CA THR A 41 -18.66 -4.67 -0.57
C THR A 41 -18.44 -6.17 -0.71
N MET A 42 -18.16 -6.82 0.42
CA MET A 42 -18.43 -8.25 0.60
C MET A 42 -19.77 -8.40 1.32
N VAL A 43 -20.65 -9.26 0.83
CA VAL A 43 -21.89 -9.59 1.53
C VAL A 43 -21.69 -10.87 2.35
N VAL A 44 -21.99 -10.83 3.65
CA VAL A 44 -22.08 -12.03 4.49
C VAL A 44 -23.54 -12.43 4.59
N MET A 45 -23.87 -13.58 4.02
CA MET A 45 -25.16 -14.24 4.19
C MET A 45 -25.11 -15.11 5.46
N PRO A 46 -25.92 -14.79 6.48
CA PRO A 46 -26.07 -15.64 7.66
C PRO A 46 -26.92 -16.88 7.31
N ASP A 47 -27.00 -17.82 8.25
CA ASP A 47 -27.99 -18.89 8.34
C ASP A 47 -29.30 -18.66 7.54
N THR A 48 -29.55 -19.48 6.51
CA THR A 48 -30.77 -19.44 5.67
C THR A 48 -31.69 -20.64 5.85
N GLN A 49 -31.32 -21.58 6.73
CA GLN A 49 -31.97 -22.88 6.87
C GLN A 49 -33.50 -22.80 7.01
N LYS A 50 -34.01 -21.80 7.75
CA LYS A 50 -35.47 -21.59 7.89
C LYS A 50 -36.14 -21.16 6.60
N TYR A 51 -35.51 -20.34 5.76
CA TYR A 51 -36.05 -19.94 4.45
C TYR A 51 -36.11 -21.15 3.49
N ALA A 52 -35.04 -21.96 3.47
CA ALA A 52 -34.98 -23.15 2.63
C ALA A 52 -36.02 -24.21 3.04
N CYS A 53 -36.22 -24.43 4.35
CA CYS A 53 -37.33 -25.20 4.92
C CYS A 53 -38.72 -24.59 4.62
N GLY A 54 -38.82 -23.26 4.67
CA GLY A 54 -40.02 -22.50 4.30
C GLY A 54 -41.19 -22.76 5.25
N ALA A 55 -42.34 -23.15 4.70
CA ALA A 55 -43.60 -23.23 5.44
C ALA A 55 -43.55 -24.20 6.65
N ASP A 56 -42.76 -25.28 6.56
CA ASP A 56 -42.59 -26.24 7.66
C ASP A 56 -41.79 -25.66 8.84
N CYS A 57 -41.02 -24.59 8.60
CA CYS A 57 -40.32 -23.79 9.61
C CYS A 57 -41.01 -22.44 9.90
N ASN A 58 -42.24 -22.21 9.41
CA ASN A 58 -42.98 -20.95 9.51
C ASN A 58 -42.30 -19.76 8.78
N SER A 59 -41.69 -20.03 7.63
CA SER A 59 -40.98 -19.06 6.78
C SER A 59 -41.44 -19.17 5.31
N ASP A 60 -40.87 -18.34 4.42
CA ASP A 60 -41.12 -18.33 2.98
C ASP A 60 -39.78 -18.42 2.21
N PRO A 61 -39.59 -19.42 1.31
CA PRO A 61 -38.40 -19.51 0.47
C PRO A 61 -38.14 -18.28 -0.40
N ALA A 62 -39.16 -17.45 -0.68
CA ALA A 62 -38.99 -16.18 -1.37
C ALA A 62 -38.04 -15.21 -0.65
N ILE A 63 -37.80 -15.38 0.66
CA ILE A 63 -36.87 -14.54 1.44
C ILE A 63 -35.42 -14.79 1.02
N PHE A 64 -35.00 -16.05 0.87
CA PHE A 64 -33.67 -16.41 0.38
C PHE A 64 -33.47 -15.92 -1.06
N THR A 65 -34.50 -16.12 -1.90
CA THR A 65 -34.51 -15.58 -3.27
C THR A 65 -34.42 -14.05 -3.28
N ALA A 66 -35.06 -13.35 -2.36
CA ALA A 66 -34.99 -11.88 -2.24
C ALA A 66 -33.60 -11.40 -1.81
N GLN A 67 -32.91 -12.11 -0.92
CA GLN A 67 -31.50 -11.82 -0.58
C GLN A 67 -30.61 -11.91 -1.84
N THR A 68 -30.63 -13.06 -2.52
CA THR A 68 -29.76 -13.29 -3.68
C THR A 68 -30.13 -12.41 -4.88
N GLN A 69 -31.42 -12.10 -5.09
CA GLN A 69 -31.86 -11.18 -6.13
C GLN A 69 -31.47 -9.73 -5.83
N TRP A 70 -31.55 -9.28 -4.57
CA TRP A 70 -31.11 -7.93 -4.19
C TRP A 70 -29.59 -7.77 -4.35
N ILE A 71 -28.80 -8.79 -3.96
CA ILE A 71 -27.34 -8.80 -4.16
C ILE A 71 -27.02 -8.67 -5.66
N TYR A 72 -27.74 -9.40 -6.51
CA TYR A 72 -27.60 -9.30 -7.97
C TYR A 72 -28.00 -7.90 -8.48
N ASP A 73 -29.21 -7.43 -8.17
CA ASP A 73 -29.75 -6.16 -8.68
C ASP A 73 -28.95 -4.93 -8.23
N ASN A 74 -28.27 -5.00 -7.07
CA ASN A 74 -27.48 -3.90 -6.50
C ASN A 74 -25.97 -4.08 -6.64
N GLN A 75 -25.49 -5.12 -7.35
CA GLN A 75 -24.06 -5.42 -7.51
C GLN A 75 -23.23 -4.19 -7.91
N ALA A 76 -23.70 -3.44 -8.92
CA ALA A 76 -23.02 -2.25 -9.43
C ALA A 76 -23.29 -0.97 -8.60
N ALA A 77 -24.28 -0.98 -7.71
CA ALA A 77 -24.65 0.17 -6.88
C ALA A 77 -23.92 0.18 -5.54
N GLU A 78 -23.82 -0.99 -4.91
CA GLU A 78 -23.11 -1.23 -3.64
C GLU A 78 -21.66 -1.74 -3.86
N ASN A 79 -21.23 -1.84 -5.13
CA ASN A 79 -19.92 -2.35 -5.56
C ASN A 79 -19.60 -3.73 -4.94
N ILE A 80 -20.52 -4.69 -5.12
CA ILE A 80 -20.42 -6.03 -4.53
C ILE A 80 -19.46 -6.89 -5.35
N VAL A 81 -18.33 -7.26 -4.75
CA VAL A 81 -17.26 -8.03 -5.40
C VAL A 81 -17.23 -9.49 -4.99
N TYR A 82 -17.78 -9.81 -3.80
CA TYR A 82 -17.77 -11.16 -3.23
C TYR A 82 -18.96 -11.41 -2.30
N VAL A 83 -19.43 -12.66 -2.22
CA VAL A 83 -20.47 -13.10 -1.28
C VAL A 83 -20.01 -14.34 -0.50
N THR A 84 -20.14 -14.33 0.83
CA THR A 84 -19.85 -15.51 1.65
C THR A 84 -21.06 -15.94 2.47
N HIS A 85 -21.39 -17.24 2.43
CA HIS A 85 -22.46 -17.84 3.23
C HIS A 85 -21.86 -18.63 4.39
N VAL A 86 -22.27 -18.35 5.63
CA VAL A 86 -21.63 -18.91 6.85
C VAL A 86 -22.05 -20.35 7.21
N GLY A 87 -22.72 -21.05 6.28
CA GLY A 87 -23.34 -22.37 6.52
C GLY A 87 -24.79 -22.29 7.00
N ASP A 88 -25.38 -23.45 7.28
CA ASP A 88 -26.80 -23.66 7.54
C ASP A 88 -27.65 -23.12 6.38
N ILE A 89 -27.39 -23.71 5.21
CA ILE A 89 -28.07 -23.41 3.95
C ILE A 89 -29.49 -24.00 3.98
N VAL A 90 -29.66 -25.20 4.57
CA VAL A 90 -30.91 -25.95 4.70
C VAL A 90 -31.15 -26.42 6.15
N GLU A 91 -32.39 -26.77 6.53
CA GLU A 91 -32.74 -27.20 7.91
C GLU A 91 -32.47 -28.70 8.13
N HIS A 92 -32.61 -29.49 7.06
CA HIS A 92 -32.59 -30.94 7.13
C HIS A 92 -31.59 -31.57 6.14
N GLY A 93 -30.43 -30.93 5.96
CA GLY A 93 -29.18 -31.43 5.36
C GLY A 93 -29.26 -32.71 4.54
N SER A 94 -28.59 -33.77 5.00
CA SER A 94 -28.53 -35.06 4.30
C SER A 94 -29.74 -35.99 4.57
N TYR A 95 -30.88 -35.47 5.06
CA TYR A 95 -32.08 -36.27 5.34
C TYR A 95 -32.83 -36.63 4.05
N THR A 96 -33.02 -37.93 3.79
CA THR A 96 -33.83 -38.41 2.64
C THR A 96 -35.28 -37.93 2.70
N GLY A 97 -35.76 -37.33 1.62
CA GLY A 97 -37.11 -36.76 1.49
C GLY A 97 -37.19 -35.23 1.65
N ASN A 98 -36.09 -34.58 2.05
CA ASN A 98 -36.00 -33.12 2.23
C ASN A 98 -35.17 -32.43 1.13
N GLU A 99 -34.95 -33.10 -0.01
CA GLU A 99 -34.17 -32.58 -1.15
C GLU A 99 -34.76 -31.26 -1.71
N ILE A 100 -36.03 -30.98 -1.43
CA ILE A 100 -36.72 -29.73 -1.77
C ILE A 100 -36.11 -28.48 -1.09
N GLU A 101 -35.45 -28.62 0.07
CA GLU A 101 -34.75 -27.51 0.71
C GLU A 101 -33.50 -27.12 -0.09
N TRP A 102 -32.74 -28.13 -0.52
CA TRP A 102 -31.60 -27.95 -1.42
C TRP A 102 -32.01 -27.42 -2.79
N ASP A 103 -33.12 -27.86 -3.37
CA ASP A 103 -33.64 -27.30 -4.63
C ASP A 103 -33.96 -25.79 -4.50
N ARG A 104 -34.50 -25.34 -3.35
CA ARG A 104 -34.80 -23.92 -3.07
C ARG A 104 -33.54 -23.09 -2.85
N ALA A 105 -32.60 -23.61 -2.06
CA ALA A 105 -31.31 -22.99 -1.82
C ALA A 105 -30.49 -22.87 -3.11
N ASN A 106 -30.40 -23.95 -3.88
CA ASN A 106 -29.79 -24.00 -5.20
C ASN A 106 -30.43 -22.97 -6.16
N THR A 107 -31.76 -22.92 -6.22
CA THR A 107 -32.49 -21.96 -7.08
C THR A 107 -32.14 -20.51 -6.72
N SER A 108 -32.03 -20.19 -5.42
CA SER A 108 -31.70 -18.83 -4.96
C SER A 108 -30.23 -18.50 -5.23
N MET A 109 -29.29 -19.35 -4.81
CA MET A 109 -27.84 -19.14 -5.02
C MET A 109 -27.45 -19.09 -6.51
N SER A 110 -28.16 -19.80 -7.38
CA SER A 110 -27.93 -19.76 -8.85
C SER A 110 -28.19 -18.38 -9.48
N ILE A 111 -28.82 -17.44 -8.76
CA ILE A 111 -28.98 -16.05 -9.20
C ILE A 111 -27.61 -15.33 -9.19
N LEU A 112 -26.75 -15.61 -8.20
CA LEU A 112 -25.41 -15.02 -8.13
C LEU A 112 -24.53 -15.46 -9.30
N GLU A 113 -24.79 -16.62 -9.91
CA GLU A 113 -24.05 -17.18 -11.05
C GLU A 113 -24.44 -16.59 -12.42
N GLN A 114 -25.44 -15.72 -12.49
CA GLN A 114 -25.87 -15.15 -13.77
C GLN A 114 -24.89 -14.06 -14.22
N PRO A 115 -24.40 -14.06 -15.49
CA PRO A 115 -23.48 -13.03 -15.97
C PRO A 115 -24.13 -11.64 -15.96
N ILE A 116 -23.55 -10.71 -15.20
CA ILE A 116 -24.17 -9.41 -14.88
C ILE A 116 -23.45 -8.20 -15.50
N LEU A 117 -22.13 -8.16 -15.40
CA LEU A 117 -21.25 -7.12 -15.93
C LEU A 117 -20.11 -7.75 -16.76
N PRO A 118 -19.40 -6.96 -17.60
CA PRO A 118 -18.28 -7.48 -18.40
C PRO A 118 -17.20 -8.20 -17.58
N ASP A 119 -16.91 -7.67 -16.38
CA ASP A 119 -15.89 -8.17 -15.46
C ASP A 119 -16.40 -9.31 -14.56
N TYR A 120 -17.70 -9.61 -14.65
CA TYR A 120 -18.40 -10.66 -13.91
C TYR A 120 -19.07 -11.69 -14.87
N PRO A 121 -18.30 -12.32 -15.78
CA PRO A 121 -18.83 -13.21 -16.82
C PRO A 121 -19.30 -14.58 -16.29
N GLU A 122 -18.95 -14.93 -15.05
CA GLU A 122 -19.37 -16.15 -14.35
C GLU A 122 -20.42 -15.87 -13.25
N GLY A 123 -20.92 -14.63 -13.21
CA GLY A 123 -21.65 -14.07 -12.08
C GLY A 123 -20.75 -13.45 -11.02
N ILE A 124 -21.33 -13.17 -9.85
CA ILE A 124 -20.65 -12.63 -8.67
C ILE A 124 -19.87 -13.76 -7.98
N PRO A 125 -18.56 -13.63 -7.73
CA PRO A 125 -17.78 -14.57 -6.94
C PRO A 125 -18.42 -14.83 -5.58
N TYR A 126 -18.60 -16.10 -5.22
CA TYR A 126 -19.16 -16.48 -3.94
C TYR A 126 -18.63 -17.81 -3.43
N GLY A 127 -18.80 -18.05 -2.14
CA GLY A 127 -18.58 -19.35 -1.52
C GLY A 127 -19.54 -19.59 -0.37
N VAL A 128 -19.76 -20.87 -0.07
CA VAL A 128 -20.63 -21.35 1.00
C VAL A 128 -19.87 -22.26 1.96
N GLY A 129 -20.01 -22.03 3.25
CA GLY A 129 -19.58 -22.98 4.29
C GLY A 129 -20.61 -24.08 4.52
N VAL A 130 -20.21 -25.13 5.24
CA VAL A 130 -21.10 -26.20 5.72
C VAL A 130 -21.47 -25.92 7.17
N GLY A 131 -22.77 -25.77 7.45
CA GLY A 131 -23.30 -25.68 8.82
C GLY A 131 -23.69 -27.03 9.42
N ASN A 132 -24.20 -27.01 10.65
CA ASN A 132 -24.59 -28.25 11.34
C ASN A 132 -25.94 -28.80 10.85
N HIS A 133 -26.78 -27.98 10.24
CA HIS A 133 -28.03 -28.42 9.61
C HIS A 133 -27.82 -28.87 8.16
N ASP A 134 -26.68 -28.53 7.52
CA ASP A 134 -26.30 -29.03 6.18
C ASP A 134 -25.81 -30.50 6.21
N GLN A 135 -25.37 -30.97 7.39
CA GLN A 135 -24.82 -32.31 7.63
C GLN A 135 -25.91 -33.40 7.84
N GLY A 136 -25.48 -34.61 8.16
CA GLY A 136 -26.34 -35.78 8.40
C GLY A 136 -26.78 -35.95 9.85
N SER A 137 -28.00 -36.45 10.08
CA SER A 137 -28.57 -36.66 11.42
C SER A 137 -28.48 -38.09 11.95
N GLY A 138 -27.90 -39.00 11.18
CA GLY A 138 -27.77 -40.40 11.57
C GLY A 138 -26.73 -40.60 12.67
N ALA A 139 -27.09 -41.31 13.73
CA ALA A 139 -26.16 -41.73 14.80
C ALA A 139 -25.02 -42.68 14.32
N SER A 140 -24.94 -42.94 13.00
CA SER A 140 -23.87 -43.64 12.30
C SER A 140 -22.86 -42.71 11.62
N ASN A 141 -23.26 -41.50 11.20
CA ASN A 141 -22.37 -40.46 10.68
C ASN A 141 -23.04 -39.07 10.81
N PRO A 142 -22.70 -38.27 11.85
CA PRO A 142 -23.29 -36.95 12.05
C PRO A 142 -22.67 -35.83 11.20
N ARG A 143 -21.66 -36.14 10.36
CA ARG A 143 -20.99 -35.18 9.44
C ARG A 143 -21.14 -35.60 7.98
N GLU A 144 -22.28 -36.21 7.64
CA GLU A 144 -22.52 -36.67 6.27
C GLU A 144 -23.00 -35.53 5.36
N THR A 145 -22.17 -35.13 4.41
CA THR A 145 -22.34 -33.94 3.54
C THR A 145 -22.74 -34.29 2.10
N TYR A 146 -23.36 -35.45 1.84
CA TYR A 146 -23.57 -35.92 0.46
C TYR A 146 -24.54 -35.05 -0.35
N LEU A 147 -25.58 -34.47 0.26
CA LEU A 147 -26.45 -33.51 -0.43
C LEU A 147 -25.79 -32.13 -0.58
N PHE A 148 -25.05 -31.65 0.42
CA PHE A 148 -24.21 -30.46 0.28
C PHE A 148 -23.26 -30.61 -0.93
N ASN A 149 -22.53 -31.73 -1.05
CA ASN A 149 -21.64 -31.96 -2.18
C ASN A 149 -22.36 -32.23 -3.51
N GLN A 150 -23.63 -32.66 -3.50
CA GLN A 150 -24.44 -32.77 -4.72
C GLN A 150 -24.84 -31.40 -5.28
N TYR A 151 -25.10 -30.42 -4.41
CA TYR A 151 -25.61 -29.10 -4.80
C TYR A 151 -24.58 -27.97 -4.73
N PHE A 152 -23.51 -28.10 -3.94
CA PHE A 152 -22.46 -27.11 -3.68
C PHE A 152 -21.06 -27.76 -3.57
N GLY A 153 -20.90 -28.98 -4.11
CA GLY A 153 -19.61 -29.67 -4.21
C GLY A 153 -18.71 -29.13 -5.33
N ILE A 154 -17.57 -29.80 -5.48
CA ILE A 154 -16.47 -29.42 -6.40
C ILE A 154 -16.99 -29.15 -7.82
N ASP A 155 -17.89 -29.99 -8.36
CA ASP A 155 -18.45 -29.86 -9.71
C ASP A 155 -19.12 -28.49 -9.99
N ARG A 156 -19.63 -27.77 -8.98
CA ARG A 156 -20.27 -26.44 -9.13
C ARG A 156 -19.28 -25.29 -9.25
N PHE A 157 -18.12 -25.43 -8.62
CA PHE A 157 -17.11 -24.38 -8.52
C PHE A 157 -15.88 -24.64 -9.40
N SER A 158 -15.60 -25.91 -9.74
CA SER A 158 -14.48 -26.30 -10.58
C SER A 158 -14.51 -25.59 -11.94
N GLY A 159 -13.37 -25.02 -12.33
CA GLY A 159 -13.23 -24.26 -13.57
C GLY A 159 -13.68 -22.80 -13.50
N ARG A 160 -14.31 -22.34 -12.40
CA ARG A 160 -14.54 -20.91 -12.15
C ARG A 160 -13.23 -20.21 -11.81
N ALA A 161 -13.07 -18.97 -12.26
CA ALA A 161 -11.83 -18.20 -12.10
C ALA A 161 -11.46 -17.90 -10.64
N TYR A 162 -12.46 -17.90 -9.74
CA TYR A 162 -12.29 -17.64 -8.31
C TYR A 162 -12.17 -18.89 -7.43
N TYR A 163 -12.25 -20.11 -7.98
CA TYR A 163 -12.10 -21.35 -7.20
C TYR A 163 -10.62 -21.70 -7.05
N GLY A 164 -10.17 -21.94 -5.81
CA GLY A 164 -8.79 -22.27 -5.48
C GLY A 164 -8.54 -23.77 -5.52
N ASP A 165 -8.59 -24.40 -4.35
CA ASP A 165 -8.43 -25.85 -4.16
C ASP A 165 -9.21 -26.30 -2.91
N HIS A 166 -9.34 -27.61 -2.71
CA HIS A 166 -10.11 -28.23 -1.62
C HIS A 166 -9.29 -29.27 -0.84
N TYR A 167 -9.82 -29.71 0.31
CA TYR A 167 -9.27 -30.81 1.09
C TYR A 167 -10.04 -32.11 0.81
N GLY A 168 -9.32 -33.23 0.70
CA GLY A 168 -9.93 -34.54 0.41
C GLY A 168 -10.64 -34.60 -0.94
N ASP A 169 -11.73 -35.37 -1.01
CA ASP A 169 -12.53 -35.60 -2.23
C ASP A 169 -13.87 -34.81 -2.20
N THR A 170 -14.03 -33.82 -1.31
CA THR A 170 -15.26 -33.03 -1.11
C THR A 170 -14.98 -31.53 -1.02
N ASN A 171 -16.02 -30.70 -1.13
CA ASN A 171 -15.96 -29.24 -0.98
C ASN A 171 -16.31 -28.80 0.45
N ASP A 172 -16.14 -29.69 1.44
CA ASP A 172 -16.49 -29.42 2.84
C ASP A 172 -15.48 -28.47 3.50
N GLN A 173 -14.23 -28.49 3.02
CA GLN A 173 -13.18 -27.53 3.33
C GLN A 173 -12.45 -27.16 2.02
N TYR A 174 -12.44 -25.87 1.67
CA TYR A 174 -11.88 -25.37 0.41
C TYR A 174 -11.55 -23.88 0.52
N TYR A 175 -10.94 -23.30 -0.52
CA TYR A 175 -10.79 -21.85 -0.59
C TYR A 175 -11.16 -21.27 -1.95
N THR A 176 -11.53 -19.99 -1.93
CA THR A 176 -11.72 -19.14 -3.12
C THR A 176 -10.73 -17.98 -3.09
N LEU A 177 -10.49 -17.40 -4.26
CA LEU A 177 -9.61 -16.26 -4.48
C LEU A 177 -10.42 -15.15 -5.14
N PHE A 178 -10.36 -13.93 -4.61
CA PHE A 178 -10.89 -12.76 -5.30
C PHE A 178 -9.92 -11.58 -5.16
N SER A 179 -10.05 -10.61 -6.06
CA SER A 179 -9.17 -9.46 -6.15
C SER A 179 -9.98 -8.24 -6.56
N TYR A 180 -9.68 -7.08 -5.98
CA TYR A 180 -10.30 -5.82 -6.38
C TYR A 180 -9.25 -4.71 -6.42
N GLU A 181 -9.03 -4.11 -7.59
CA GLU A 181 -8.12 -2.96 -7.79
C GLU A 181 -6.73 -3.12 -7.14
N GLY A 182 -6.13 -4.31 -7.26
CA GLY A 182 -4.81 -4.63 -6.68
C GLY A 182 -4.81 -5.05 -5.20
N LEU A 183 -5.99 -5.20 -4.58
CA LEU A 183 -6.15 -5.84 -3.27
C LEU A 183 -6.56 -7.30 -3.46
N ASP A 184 -5.61 -8.20 -3.24
CA ASP A 184 -5.82 -9.65 -3.31
C ASP A 184 -6.31 -10.26 -1.99
N PHE A 185 -7.30 -11.14 -2.09
CA PHE A 185 -7.92 -11.86 -0.98
C PHE A 185 -7.91 -13.39 -1.22
N ILE A 186 -8.02 -14.12 -0.11
CA ILE A 186 -8.29 -15.55 -0.06
C ILE A 186 -9.37 -15.80 1.00
N VAL A 187 -10.44 -16.51 0.63
CA VAL A 187 -11.52 -16.88 1.56
C VAL A 187 -11.47 -18.38 1.79
N LEU A 188 -11.08 -18.78 2.99
CA LEU A 188 -11.01 -20.18 3.42
C LEU A 188 -12.34 -20.59 4.05
N TYR A 189 -12.91 -21.69 3.59
CA TYR A 189 -14.13 -22.30 4.11
C TYR A 189 -13.79 -23.54 4.93
N LEU A 190 -14.29 -23.59 6.16
CA LEU A 190 -14.17 -24.74 7.06
C LEU A 190 -15.57 -25.15 7.56
N GLU A 191 -15.92 -26.43 7.40
CA GLU A 191 -17.20 -26.98 7.88
C GLU A 191 -17.44 -26.78 9.38
N PHE A 192 -18.68 -26.91 9.81
CA PHE A 192 -19.03 -27.13 11.21
C PHE A 192 -18.39 -28.42 11.74
N ASP A 193 -17.46 -28.28 12.68
CA ASP A 193 -16.86 -29.39 13.42
C ASP A 193 -16.61 -28.94 14.86
N PRO A 194 -17.43 -29.37 15.84
CA PRO A 194 -17.25 -28.99 17.24
C PRO A 194 -16.00 -29.64 17.87
N THR A 195 -15.25 -30.44 17.12
CA THR A 195 -13.97 -31.06 17.49
C THR A 195 -13.01 -31.06 16.29
N PRO A 196 -12.60 -29.87 15.79
CA PRO A 196 -11.99 -29.71 14.47
C PRO A 196 -10.79 -30.62 14.23
N ASP A 197 -10.82 -31.36 13.12
CA ASP A 197 -9.74 -32.27 12.74
C ASP A 197 -8.40 -31.53 12.54
N GLN A 198 -7.36 -32.00 13.21
CA GLN A 198 -6.03 -31.40 13.16
C GLN A 198 -5.41 -31.49 11.74
N GLU A 199 -5.74 -32.49 10.93
CA GLU A 199 -5.23 -32.59 9.56
C GLU A 199 -5.86 -31.50 8.66
N VAL A 200 -7.15 -31.19 8.86
CA VAL A 200 -7.83 -30.04 8.22
C VAL A 200 -7.23 -28.71 8.69
N LEU A 201 -7.00 -28.53 10.00
CA LEU A 201 -6.38 -27.31 10.53
C LEU A 201 -4.93 -27.12 10.04
N ASN A 202 -4.17 -28.20 9.86
CA ASN A 202 -2.82 -28.17 9.28
C ASN A 202 -2.84 -27.83 7.79
N TRP A 203 -3.82 -28.37 7.03
CA TRP A 203 -4.03 -27.99 5.62
C TRP A 203 -4.39 -26.50 5.50
N ALA A 204 -5.34 -26.02 6.29
CA ALA A 204 -5.74 -24.61 6.35
C ALA A 204 -4.54 -23.67 6.60
N ASP A 205 -3.69 -24.01 7.58
CA ASP A 205 -2.45 -23.30 7.87
C ASP A 205 -1.48 -23.32 6.67
N SER A 206 -1.31 -24.47 6.00
CA SER A 206 -0.49 -24.57 4.80
C SER A 206 -1.01 -23.74 3.62
N VAL A 207 -2.33 -23.63 3.46
CA VAL A 207 -2.97 -22.82 2.41
C VAL A 207 -2.70 -21.33 2.65
N LEU A 208 -2.83 -20.85 3.89
CA LEU A 208 -2.52 -19.44 4.19
C LEU A 208 -1.02 -19.13 4.02
N LYS A 209 -0.13 -20.08 4.33
CA LYS A 209 1.33 -19.97 4.10
C LYS A 209 1.74 -20.02 2.63
N ALA A 210 0.91 -20.63 1.77
CA ALA A 210 1.13 -20.64 0.32
C ALA A 210 0.68 -19.33 -0.37
N HIS A 211 -0.16 -18.52 0.29
CA HIS A 211 -0.71 -17.26 -0.24
C HIS A 211 -0.43 -16.06 0.69
N PRO A 212 0.83 -15.80 1.10
CA PRO A 212 1.16 -14.75 2.07
C PRO A 212 0.91 -13.32 1.54
N ASP A 213 0.80 -13.18 0.22
CA ASP A 213 0.40 -11.99 -0.54
C ASP A 213 -1.11 -11.67 -0.39
N ARG A 214 -1.94 -12.68 -0.10
CA ARG A 214 -3.40 -12.56 -0.10
C ARG A 214 -3.96 -12.36 1.29
N ARG A 215 -4.79 -11.33 1.47
CA ARG A 215 -5.51 -11.03 2.71
C ARG A 215 -6.51 -12.14 3.02
N ALA A 216 -6.31 -12.83 4.14
CA ALA A 216 -7.04 -14.05 4.46
C ALA A 216 -8.28 -13.80 5.32
N ILE A 217 -9.41 -14.29 4.82
CA ILE A 217 -10.72 -14.32 5.47
C ILE A 217 -11.06 -15.78 5.76
N VAL A 218 -11.49 -16.12 6.98
CA VAL A 218 -11.97 -17.49 7.32
C VAL A 218 -13.48 -17.49 7.53
N THR A 219 -14.21 -18.22 6.68
CA THR A 219 -15.64 -18.51 6.89
C THR A 219 -15.78 -19.89 7.53
N SER A 220 -16.38 -19.95 8.72
CA SER A 220 -16.64 -21.20 9.42
C SER A 220 -17.88 -21.05 10.28
N HIS A 221 -18.73 -22.08 10.34
CA HIS A 221 -20.09 -21.92 10.85
C HIS A 221 -20.16 -21.48 12.33
N PHE A 222 -19.35 -22.06 13.22
CA PHE A 222 -19.40 -21.80 14.67
C PHE A 222 -18.06 -21.28 15.22
N LEU A 223 -17.74 -20.00 15.00
CA LEU A 223 -16.54 -19.37 15.56
C LEU A 223 -16.77 -18.76 16.94
N LEU A 224 -17.87 -18.02 17.12
CA LEU A 224 -18.26 -17.40 18.39
C LEU A 224 -19.55 -18.02 18.94
N THR A 225 -19.75 -17.86 20.24
CA THR A 225 -21.05 -18.05 20.90
C THR A 225 -21.89 -16.76 20.81
N GLY A 226 -23.18 -16.86 21.13
CA GLY A 226 -24.10 -15.73 21.31
C GLY A 226 -23.79 -14.84 22.53
N THR A 227 -22.54 -14.90 23.04
CA THR A 227 -21.99 -13.97 24.05
C THR A 227 -20.66 -13.34 23.60
N GLY A 228 -20.26 -13.49 22.34
CA GLY A 228 -19.00 -12.95 21.80
C GLY A 228 -17.72 -13.66 22.28
N GLU A 229 -17.86 -14.81 22.95
CA GLU A 229 -16.73 -15.66 23.34
C GLU A 229 -16.45 -16.68 22.25
N PHE A 230 -15.20 -17.14 22.12
CA PHE A 230 -14.87 -18.21 21.18
C PHE A 230 -15.64 -19.49 21.51
N SER A 231 -16.18 -20.15 20.48
CA SER A 231 -16.50 -21.57 20.56
C SER A 231 -15.18 -22.38 20.65
N TYR A 232 -15.26 -23.66 21.05
CA TYR A 232 -14.08 -24.51 21.00
C TYR A 232 -13.52 -24.66 19.57
N GLN A 233 -14.40 -24.73 18.56
CA GLN A 233 -13.98 -24.78 17.16
C GLN A 233 -13.25 -23.48 16.76
N GLY A 234 -13.84 -22.33 17.05
CA GLY A 234 -13.24 -21.02 16.76
C GLY A 234 -11.92 -20.79 17.47
N GLU A 235 -11.80 -21.24 18.73
CA GLU A 235 -10.54 -21.19 19.48
C GLU A 235 -9.44 -22.04 18.81
N GLN A 236 -9.74 -23.26 18.33
CA GLN A 236 -8.72 -24.09 17.67
C GLN A 236 -8.32 -23.52 16.29
N ILE A 237 -9.28 -23.02 15.51
CA ILE A 237 -9.02 -22.37 14.22
C ILE A 237 -8.14 -21.13 14.42
N TYR A 238 -8.54 -20.22 15.31
CA TYR A 238 -7.77 -19.01 15.59
C TYR A 238 -6.37 -19.32 16.13
N ASN A 239 -6.23 -20.22 17.11
CA ASN A 239 -4.92 -20.54 17.68
C ASN A 239 -3.97 -21.21 16.69
N THR A 240 -4.50 -21.96 15.72
CA THR A 240 -3.69 -22.51 14.63
C THR A 240 -3.27 -21.40 13.66
N LEU A 241 -4.23 -20.64 13.14
CA LEU A 241 -4.02 -19.77 11.98
C LEU A 241 -3.44 -18.38 12.29
N LYS A 242 -3.50 -17.87 13.53
CA LYS A 242 -3.04 -16.51 13.90
C LYS A 242 -1.56 -16.20 13.60
N ASN A 243 -0.73 -17.24 13.50
CA ASN A 243 0.69 -17.12 13.15
C ASN A 243 0.90 -16.73 11.67
N ASN A 244 -0.15 -16.76 10.85
CA ASN A 244 -0.11 -16.34 9.46
C ASN A 244 -0.32 -14.82 9.38
N PRO A 245 0.66 -14.03 8.88
CA PRO A 245 0.59 -12.56 8.92
C PRO A 245 -0.59 -11.95 8.17
N ASN A 246 -1.11 -12.68 7.18
CA ASN A 246 -2.19 -12.28 6.29
C ASN A 246 -3.61 -12.53 6.83
N LEU A 247 -3.78 -13.29 7.92
CA LEU A 247 -5.08 -13.45 8.58
C LEU A 247 -5.50 -12.14 9.29
N PHE A 248 -6.67 -11.62 8.93
CA PHE A 248 -7.20 -10.38 9.48
C PHE A 248 -8.71 -10.41 9.80
N LEU A 249 -9.47 -11.33 9.19
CA LEU A 249 -10.92 -11.43 9.35
C LEU A 249 -11.39 -12.88 9.41
N MET A 250 -12.42 -13.13 10.23
CA MET A 250 -13.13 -14.40 10.32
C MET A 250 -14.64 -14.12 10.46
N VAL A 251 -15.50 -14.95 9.86
CA VAL A 251 -16.97 -14.75 9.83
C VAL A 251 -17.74 -16.05 10.13
N SER A 252 -18.83 -15.96 10.90
CA SER A 252 -19.62 -17.12 11.36
C SER A 252 -21.11 -16.84 11.62
N GLY A 253 -21.88 -17.91 11.80
CA GLY A 253 -23.29 -17.91 12.23
C GLY A 253 -23.50 -18.86 13.41
N HIS A 254 -24.39 -19.85 13.27
CA HIS A 254 -24.66 -20.94 14.22
C HIS A 254 -25.38 -20.57 15.52
N ASP A 255 -24.75 -19.83 16.44
CA ASP A 255 -25.39 -19.44 17.70
C ASP A 255 -26.38 -18.28 17.46
N ARG A 256 -26.99 -17.69 18.50
CA ARG A 256 -28.11 -16.75 18.35
C ARG A 256 -27.71 -15.27 18.43
N GLY A 257 -28.22 -14.47 17.49
CA GLY A 257 -28.08 -13.02 17.48
C GLY A 257 -26.83 -12.58 16.73
N GLU A 258 -26.11 -11.62 17.28
CA GLU A 258 -24.94 -11.02 16.64
C GLU A 258 -23.92 -10.56 17.67
N SER A 259 -22.65 -10.51 17.28
CA SER A 259 -21.57 -9.88 18.06
C SER A 259 -20.32 -9.71 17.21
N VAL A 260 -19.40 -8.87 17.70
CA VAL A 260 -18.06 -8.73 17.11
C VAL A 260 -16.97 -8.87 18.16
N ARG A 261 -15.96 -9.67 17.85
CA ARG A 261 -14.74 -9.86 18.65
C ARG A 261 -13.53 -9.36 17.88
N THR A 262 -12.52 -8.86 18.58
CA THR A 262 -11.20 -8.54 18.00
C THR A 262 -10.12 -9.10 18.87
N GLU A 263 -9.29 -9.98 18.31
CA GLU A 263 -8.08 -10.47 18.94
C GLU A 263 -6.87 -9.66 18.44
N THR A 264 -5.81 -9.58 19.26
CA THR A 264 -4.54 -8.95 18.88
C THR A 264 -3.38 -9.93 19.12
N PHE A 265 -2.53 -10.11 18.11
CA PHE A 265 -1.39 -11.03 18.14
C PHE A 265 -0.25 -10.42 17.32
N GLU A 266 0.92 -10.23 17.94
CA GLU A 266 2.10 -9.61 17.29
C GLU A 266 1.77 -8.23 16.67
N GLY A 267 1.06 -7.37 17.40
CA GLY A 267 0.58 -6.05 16.93
C GLY A 267 -0.58 -6.10 15.91
N ARG A 268 -0.72 -7.21 15.17
CA ARG A 268 -1.78 -7.44 14.18
C ARG A 268 -3.12 -7.72 14.86
N LYS A 269 -4.21 -7.28 14.23
CA LYS A 269 -5.58 -7.56 14.67
C LYS A 269 -6.25 -8.61 13.79
N VAL A 270 -6.97 -9.53 14.42
CA VAL A 270 -7.89 -10.46 13.75
C VAL A 270 -9.30 -10.17 14.27
N HIS A 271 -10.18 -9.75 13.36
CA HIS A 271 -11.58 -9.51 13.65
C HIS A 271 -12.39 -10.79 13.45
N ILE A 272 -13.33 -11.08 14.34
CA ILE A 272 -14.27 -12.19 14.22
C ILE A 272 -15.68 -11.63 14.31
N VAL A 273 -16.45 -11.74 13.23
CA VAL A 273 -17.81 -11.21 13.12
C VAL A 273 -18.81 -12.36 13.10
N PHE A 274 -19.81 -12.30 13.97
CA PHE A 274 -20.87 -13.29 14.08
C PHE A 274 -22.24 -12.65 13.86
N ALA A 275 -23.06 -13.26 13.01
CA ALA A 275 -24.45 -12.87 12.81
C ALA A 275 -25.33 -14.08 12.42
N ASN A 276 -26.44 -14.26 13.13
CA ASN A 276 -27.46 -15.26 12.87
C ASN A 276 -28.84 -14.80 13.35
N PHE A 277 -29.80 -14.78 12.42
CA PHE A 277 -31.14 -14.23 12.63
C PHE A 277 -32.24 -15.31 12.62
N GLN A 278 -31.89 -16.60 12.59
CA GLN A 278 -32.81 -17.73 12.32
C GLN A 278 -34.03 -17.83 13.26
N ASP A 279 -33.93 -17.32 14.50
CA ASP A 279 -35.00 -17.36 15.51
C ASP A 279 -35.89 -16.10 15.54
N TRP A 280 -35.65 -15.13 14.64
CA TRP A 280 -36.49 -13.94 14.49
C TRP A 280 -37.69 -14.19 13.56
N GLU A 281 -38.54 -13.18 13.36
CA GLU A 281 -39.77 -13.31 12.57
C GLU A 281 -39.50 -13.80 11.14
N ASN A 282 -40.35 -14.73 10.67
CA ASN A 282 -40.20 -15.49 9.42
C ASN A 282 -38.83 -16.17 9.23
N GLY A 283 -38.12 -16.50 10.31
CA GLY A 283 -36.79 -17.12 10.26
C GLY A 283 -35.65 -16.13 10.04
N GLY A 284 -35.87 -14.84 10.30
CA GLY A 284 -34.84 -13.80 10.14
C GLY A 284 -35.13 -12.74 9.07
N ASN A 285 -36.31 -12.74 8.43
CA ASN A 285 -36.72 -11.74 7.42
C ASN A 285 -35.63 -11.37 6.38
N GLY A 286 -34.71 -12.28 6.05
CA GLY A 286 -33.65 -12.05 5.06
C GLY A 286 -32.56 -11.06 5.49
N TRP A 287 -32.40 -10.73 6.77
CA TRP A 287 -31.27 -9.93 7.26
C TRP A 287 -29.93 -10.51 6.79
N LEU A 288 -29.01 -9.65 6.36
CA LEU A 288 -27.65 -9.96 5.94
C LEU A 288 -26.68 -8.85 6.40
N ARG A 289 -25.37 -9.09 6.33
CA ARG A 289 -24.36 -8.04 6.59
C ARG A 289 -23.73 -7.54 5.29
N LEU A 290 -23.71 -6.23 5.14
CA LEU A 290 -22.92 -5.53 4.13
C LEU A 290 -21.58 -5.16 4.80
N MET A 291 -20.50 -5.82 4.41
CA MET A 291 -19.14 -5.48 4.85
C MET A 291 -18.48 -4.64 3.76
N ARG A 292 -18.57 -3.32 3.92
CA ARG A 292 -18.07 -2.32 2.96
C ARG A 292 -16.62 -1.95 3.32
N PHE A 293 -15.69 -2.55 2.62
CA PHE A 293 -14.25 -2.32 2.71
C PHE A 293 -13.95 -0.94 2.14
N SER A 294 -13.22 -0.13 2.91
CA SER A 294 -12.79 1.22 2.53
C SER A 294 -11.26 1.32 2.63
N PRO A 295 -10.54 1.01 1.53
CA PRO A 295 -9.09 1.16 1.45
C PRO A 295 -8.62 2.57 1.84
N ALA A 296 -9.35 3.59 1.37
CA ALA A 296 -9.08 5.00 1.66
C ALA A 296 -9.01 5.32 3.16
N ASN A 297 -9.79 4.62 3.99
CA ASN A 297 -9.88 4.83 5.44
C ASN A 297 -9.14 3.76 6.27
N ASN A 298 -8.55 2.73 5.65
CA ASN A 298 -8.11 1.49 6.34
C ASN A 298 -9.22 0.90 7.24
N GLN A 299 -10.46 0.86 6.74
CA GLN A 299 -11.63 0.48 7.53
C GLN A 299 -12.54 -0.49 6.80
N ILE A 300 -13.31 -1.27 7.56
CA ILE A 300 -14.47 -2.01 7.07
C ILE A 300 -15.68 -1.49 7.83
N PHE A 301 -16.63 -0.89 7.13
CA PHE A 301 -17.94 -0.56 7.68
C PHE A 301 -18.82 -1.80 7.60
N VAL A 302 -19.54 -2.11 8.67
CA VAL A 302 -20.45 -3.27 8.72
C VAL A 302 -21.85 -2.78 9.06
N ASP A 303 -22.79 -3.06 8.16
CA ASP A 303 -24.20 -2.69 8.25
C ASP A 303 -25.10 -3.93 8.17
N THR A 304 -26.10 -4.04 9.05
CA THR A 304 -27.17 -5.05 8.96
C THR A 304 -28.36 -4.53 8.13
N TYR A 305 -28.69 -5.21 7.03
CA TYR A 305 -29.77 -4.83 6.11
C TYR A 305 -30.67 -6.01 5.73
N SER A 306 -31.98 -5.78 5.53
CA SER A 306 -32.95 -6.76 5.06
C SER A 306 -33.53 -6.38 3.69
N PRO A 307 -33.20 -7.15 2.63
CA PRO A 307 -33.86 -7.05 1.32
C PRO A 307 -35.35 -7.41 1.29
N THR A 308 -35.89 -8.03 2.35
CA THR A 308 -37.32 -8.39 2.43
C THR A 308 -38.15 -7.27 3.08
N LEU A 309 -37.55 -6.53 4.02
CA LEU A 309 -38.20 -5.42 4.72
C LEU A 309 -37.92 -4.06 4.05
N ASP A 310 -36.82 -3.92 3.32
CA ASP A 310 -36.24 -2.64 2.86
C ASP A 310 -35.84 -1.75 4.06
N GLU A 311 -35.23 -2.38 5.08
CA GLU A 311 -34.87 -1.77 6.36
C GLU A 311 -33.42 -2.11 6.76
N TYR A 312 -32.79 -1.20 7.51
CA TYR A 312 -31.51 -1.38 8.21
C TYR A 312 -31.74 -1.50 9.72
N GLN A 313 -30.79 -2.08 10.44
CA GLN A 313 -30.68 -1.96 11.91
C GLN A 313 -29.57 -0.99 12.31
N TYR A 314 -29.63 -0.48 13.55
CA TYR A 314 -28.92 0.74 13.97
C TYR A 314 -28.36 0.69 15.41
N ASP A 315 -28.16 -0.50 15.98
CA ASP A 315 -27.49 -0.68 17.29
C ASP A 315 -26.00 -1.04 17.12
N GLU A 316 -25.30 -1.23 18.23
CA GLU A 316 -23.84 -1.40 18.27
C GLU A 316 -23.34 -2.77 17.79
N ASP A 317 -24.20 -3.79 17.77
CA ASP A 317 -23.89 -5.10 17.17
C ASP A 317 -24.28 -5.11 15.68
N SER A 318 -25.33 -4.38 15.28
CA SER A 318 -25.76 -4.26 13.88
C SER A 318 -24.98 -3.24 13.02
N GLN A 319 -24.44 -2.17 13.60
CA GLN A 319 -23.65 -1.14 12.89
C GLN A 319 -22.34 -0.81 13.61
N PHE A 320 -21.21 -1.16 12.99
CA PHE A 320 -19.87 -0.90 13.55
C PHE A 320 -18.80 -0.68 12.47
N THR A 321 -17.57 -0.38 12.90
CA THR A 321 -16.41 -0.14 12.02
C THR A 321 -15.18 -0.89 12.53
N LEU A 322 -14.56 -1.66 11.66
CA LEU A 322 -13.31 -2.40 11.91
C LEU A 322 -12.13 -1.64 11.30
N GLY A 323 -10.94 -1.77 11.90
CA GLY A 323 -9.70 -1.18 11.36
C GLY A 323 -8.84 -2.24 10.69
N ALA A 324 -8.73 -2.20 9.37
CA ALA A 324 -8.04 -3.21 8.57
C ALA A 324 -7.01 -2.56 7.64
N ASN A 325 -5.82 -3.17 7.51
CA ASN A 325 -4.78 -2.69 6.58
C ASN A 325 -5.18 -3.05 5.14
N LEU A 326 -5.94 -2.16 4.49
CA LEU A 326 -6.58 -2.38 3.19
C LEU A 326 -5.90 -1.63 2.05
N GLN A 327 -4.64 -1.24 2.21
CA GLN A 327 -3.91 -0.51 1.18
C GLN A 327 -2.79 -1.31 0.53
N ILE A 328 -2.50 -0.97 -0.72
CA ILE A 328 -1.51 -1.64 -1.56
C ILE A 328 -0.09 -1.28 -1.12
N VAL A 329 0.13 -0.06 -0.63
CA VAL A 329 1.37 0.35 0.03
C VAL A 329 1.27 0.06 1.53
N PRO A 330 1.92 -0.99 2.06
CA PRO A 330 1.98 -1.22 3.50
C PRO A 330 2.81 -0.13 4.18
N PHE A 331 2.54 0.12 5.46
CA PHE A 331 3.48 0.88 6.28
C PHE A 331 4.77 0.08 6.45
N THR A 332 5.91 0.71 6.13
CA THR A 332 7.25 0.17 6.34
C THR A 332 7.82 0.69 7.66
N ALA A 333 8.68 -0.07 8.34
CA ALA A 333 9.40 0.46 9.50
C ALA A 333 10.42 1.50 9.01
N VAL A 334 10.23 2.76 9.41
CA VAL A 334 11.17 3.86 9.14
C VAL A 334 12.40 3.69 10.04
N ASN A 335 12.18 3.38 11.32
CA ASN A 335 13.23 3.07 12.28
C ASN A 335 12.65 2.41 13.55
N THR A 336 13.45 1.59 14.23
CA THR A 336 13.15 1.06 15.57
C THR A 336 14.20 1.56 16.57
N LEU A 337 13.73 2.10 17.69
CA LEU A 337 14.55 2.55 18.82
C LEU A 337 14.34 1.60 20.00
N GLU A 338 15.37 0.82 20.34
CA GLU A 338 15.39 0.00 21.55
C GLU A 338 15.89 0.80 22.76
N PHE A 339 15.56 0.32 23.97
CA PHE A 339 16.01 0.88 25.25
C PHE A 339 15.65 2.35 25.50
N VAL A 340 14.52 2.81 24.94
CA VAL A 340 13.99 4.15 25.13
C VAL A 340 13.48 4.31 26.57
N PRO A 341 13.97 5.28 27.37
CA PRO A 341 13.46 5.48 28.72
C PRO A 341 11.98 5.90 28.73
N ALA A 342 11.22 5.48 29.73
CA ALA A 342 9.90 6.03 30.04
C ALA A 342 9.94 7.57 30.24
N ASP A 343 8.79 8.22 30.04
CA ASP A 343 8.59 9.68 30.12
C ASP A 343 9.53 10.51 29.21
N SER A 344 9.99 9.93 28.10
CA SER A 344 10.91 10.58 27.15
C SER A 344 10.21 11.02 25.86
N THR A 345 10.90 11.85 25.08
CA THR A 345 10.50 12.18 23.71
C THR A 345 11.61 11.72 22.77
N VAL A 346 11.23 10.98 21.74
CA VAL A 346 12.13 10.36 20.78
C VAL A 346 11.70 10.70 19.36
N SER A 347 12.68 10.74 18.46
CA SER A 347 12.46 11.13 17.08
C SER A 347 13.37 10.38 16.12
N THR A 348 12.97 10.35 14.85
CA THR A 348 13.75 9.75 13.76
C THR A 348 13.59 10.56 12.48
N GLY A 349 14.63 10.60 11.65
CA GLY A 349 14.57 11.24 10.33
C GLY A 349 14.10 10.23 9.28
N TRP A 350 13.19 10.65 8.40
CA TRP A 350 12.69 9.83 7.29
C TRP A 350 13.19 10.43 5.97
N PRO A 351 14.30 9.95 5.40
CA PRO A 351 14.93 10.58 4.24
C PRO A 351 14.24 10.21 2.91
N ASN A 352 14.60 10.94 1.84
CA ASN A 352 14.36 10.59 0.44
C ASN A 352 12.88 10.51 0.03
N LEU A 353 12.04 11.39 0.58
CA LEU A 353 10.62 11.49 0.21
C LEU A 353 10.43 12.27 -1.11
N GLN A 354 9.35 12.01 -1.83
CA GLN A 354 9.03 12.73 -3.06
C GLN A 354 8.50 14.15 -2.77
N PRO A 355 8.86 15.18 -3.57
CA PRO A 355 8.30 16.53 -3.43
C PRO A 355 6.81 16.61 -3.80
N GLY A 356 6.03 17.41 -3.07
CA GLY A 356 4.58 17.61 -3.26
C GLY A 356 3.69 16.46 -2.83
N THR A 357 4.26 15.31 -2.52
CA THR A 357 3.56 14.07 -2.19
C THR A 357 3.14 14.03 -0.71
N GLU A 358 1.98 13.43 -0.42
CA GLU A 358 1.55 13.17 0.95
C GLU A 358 2.10 11.83 1.47
N TYR A 359 2.45 11.80 2.75
CA TYR A 359 2.99 10.65 3.47
C TYR A 359 2.18 10.43 4.74
N GLU A 360 2.07 9.17 5.15
CA GLU A 360 1.40 8.75 6.38
C GLU A 360 2.37 7.98 7.28
N TRP A 361 2.24 8.17 8.58
CA TRP A 361 3.04 7.48 9.58
C TRP A 361 2.29 7.26 10.90
N TYR A 362 2.75 6.30 11.68
CA TYR A 362 2.33 6.07 13.07
C TYR A 362 3.52 5.56 13.89
N VAL A 363 3.34 5.42 15.20
CA VAL A 363 4.34 4.84 16.10
C VAL A 363 3.74 3.68 16.90
N GLU A 364 4.51 2.62 17.04
CA GLU A 364 4.25 1.49 17.94
C GLU A 364 5.22 1.55 19.12
N VAL A 365 4.70 1.34 20.32
CA VAL A 365 5.48 1.35 21.57
C VAL A 365 5.20 0.06 22.33
N SER A 366 6.25 -0.62 22.81
CA SER A 366 6.14 -1.84 23.63
C SER A 366 7.08 -1.82 24.83
N ASP A 367 6.60 -2.32 25.96
CA ASP A 367 7.37 -2.63 27.17
C ASP A 367 7.89 -4.09 27.21
N GLY A 368 7.67 -4.86 26.12
CA GLY A 368 7.98 -6.29 26.02
C GLY A 368 6.87 -7.24 26.51
N THR A 369 5.79 -6.72 27.11
CA THR A 369 4.59 -7.46 27.54
C THR A 369 3.32 -6.92 26.88
N ASN A 370 3.17 -5.59 26.83
CA ASN A 370 2.09 -4.86 26.18
C ASN A 370 2.60 -4.18 24.90
N THR A 371 1.68 -3.70 24.06
CA THR A 371 2.00 -2.89 22.87
C THR A 371 0.87 -1.91 22.62
N VAL A 372 1.22 -0.65 22.32
CA VAL A 372 0.28 0.44 22.04
C VAL A 372 0.70 1.15 20.76
N THR A 373 -0.26 1.33 19.84
CA THR A 373 -0.08 2.04 18.57
C THR A 373 -0.69 3.44 18.65
N SER A 374 0.00 4.46 18.14
CA SER A 374 -0.54 5.82 18.00
C SER A 374 -1.57 5.90 16.87
N ALA A 375 -2.36 6.97 16.84
CA ALA A 375 -3.17 7.30 15.66
C ALA A 375 -2.28 7.65 14.45
N VAL A 376 -2.72 7.27 13.25
CA VAL A 376 -2.03 7.63 12.00
C VAL A 376 -2.06 9.14 11.82
N SER A 377 -0.89 9.70 11.47
CA SER A 377 -0.68 11.12 11.19
C SER A 377 -0.16 11.28 9.76
N SER A 378 -0.58 12.32 9.05
CA SER A 378 -0.13 12.58 7.68
C SER A 378 0.60 13.91 7.50
N PHE A 379 1.41 14.01 6.46
CA PHE A 379 1.97 15.28 6.00
C PHE A 379 2.23 15.31 4.50
N THR A 380 1.99 16.46 3.87
CA THR A 380 2.41 16.74 2.49
C THR A 380 3.78 17.39 2.49
N THR A 381 4.71 16.88 1.67
CA THR A 381 5.99 17.54 1.43
C THR A 381 5.81 18.82 0.58
N THR A 382 6.84 19.65 0.48
CA THR A 382 6.79 20.89 -0.30
C THR A 382 6.52 20.64 -1.79
N ASN A 383 5.37 21.12 -2.30
CA ASN A 383 4.96 21.07 -3.71
C ASN A 383 5.91 21.76 -4.70
N ASN A 384 6.79 22.61 -4.19
CA ASN A 384 7.79 23.27 -5.00
C ASN A 384 9.13 22.53 -4.85
N PRO A 385 9.56 21.70 -5.83
CA PRO A 385 10.97 21.36 -5.92
C PRO A 385 11.77 22.66 -5.94
N ALA A 386 12.84 22.75 -5.16
CA ALA A 386 13.80 23.84 -5.33
C ALA A 386 14.24 23.80 -6.81
N PRO A 387 14.10 24.92 -7.56
CA PRO A 387 14.01 24.88 -9.01
C PRO A 387 15.19 24.13 -9.61
N THR A 388 14.89 23.06 -10.36
CA THR A 388 15.86 22.06 -10.81
C THR A 388 17.13 22.75 -11.31
N PRO A 389 18.28 22.56 -10.63
CA PRO A 389 19.49 23.26 -11.03
C PRO A 389 19.86 22.81 -12.45
N THR A 390 19.88 23.77 -13.38
CA THR A 390 20.61 23.63 -14.64
C THR A 390 21.97 23.00 -14.32
N PRO A 391 22.37 21.88 -14.98
CA PRO A 391 23.48 21.05 -14.54
C PRO A 391 24.70 21.90 -14.22
N SER A 392 24.92 22.08 -12.92
CA SER A 392 25.88 22.99 -12.34
C SER A 392 26.99 22.16 -11.74
N PRO A 393 28.23 22.68 -11.71
CA PRO A 393 29.37 21.89 -11.28
C PRO A 393 29.19 21.44 -9.82
N SER A 394 28.92 20.15 -9.64
CA SER A 394 29.44 19.42 -8.50
C SER A 394 30.96 19.64 -8.45
N CYS A 395 31.51 19.71 -7.25
CA CYS A 395 32.95 19.76 -7.10
C CYS A 395 33.39 18.62 -6.18
N ASP A 396 33.90 17.55 -6.80
CA ASP A 396 34.45 16.40 -6.09
C ASP A 396 35.55 16.88 -5.12
N THR A 397 35.39 16.57 -3.84
CA THR A 397 36.41 16.83 -2.83
C THR A 397 36.74 15.54 -2.07
N VAL A 398 37.98 15.43 -1.60
CA VAL A 398 38.51 14.23 -0.97
C VAL A 398 39.19 14.64 0.32
N LEU A 399 38.52 14.40 1.44
CA LEU A 399 39.04 14.76 2.76
C LEU A 399 39.91 13.61 3.29
N SER A 400 41.12 13.94 3.75
CA SER A 400 41.91 13.05 4.59
C SER A 400 41.42 13.13 6.04
N PRO A 401 41.55 12.07 6.85
CA PRO A 401 41.21 12.14 8.26
C PRO A 401 42.09 13.18 8.98
N THR A 402 41.48 13.99 9.84
CA THR A 402 42.20 14.89 10.75
C THR A 402 42.77 14.16 11.96
N ALA A 403 42.20 13.01 12.32
CA ALA A 403 42.79 12.07 13.26
C ALA A 403 42.41 10.62 12.90
N ASP A 404 43.31 9.65 13.08
CA ASP A 404 42.93 8.24 13.20
C ASP A 404 43.79 7.45 14.20
N THR A 405 43.20 6.39 14.75
CA THR A 405 43.82 5.56 15.80
C THR A 405 43.05 4.27 16.00
N TYR A 406 43.56 3.37 16.86
CA TYR A 406 42.74 2.30 17.42
C TYR A 406 42.94 2.16 18.92
N VAL A 407 41.94 1.59 19.57
CA VAL A 407 41.94 1.24 20.98
C VAL A 407 41.96 -0.27 21.15
N ARG A 408 42.56 -0.77 22.24
CA ARG A 408 42.71 -2.22 22.47
C ARG A 408 42.39 -2.61 23.92
N SER A 409 41.55 -3.63 24.10
CA SER A 409 41.13 -4.08 25.43
C SER A 409 42.23 -4.84 26.20
N GLY A 410 41.92 -5.25 27.44
CA GLY A 410 42.80 -6.04 28.29
C GLY A 410 44.02 -5.26 28.80
N ALA A 411 45.18 -5.91 28.86
CA ALA A 411 46.41 -5.34 29.44
C ALA A 411 47.03 -4.16 28.67
N ALA A 412 46.42 -3.74 27.55
CA ALA A 412 46.80 -2.57 26.76
C ALA A 412 45.76 -1.44 26.81
N ALA A 413 44.79 -1.51 27.74
CA ALA A 413 43.65 -0.60 27.76
C ALA A 413 43.99 0.89 27.91
N ASP A 414 45.12 1.23 28.52
CA ASP A 414 45.66 2.59 28.66
C ASP A 414 46.76 2.92 27.63
N THR A 415 46.90 2.11 26.57
CA THR A 415 47.87 2.34 25.49
C THR A 415 47.22 3.06 24.32
N ASN A 416 47.82 4.18 23.91
CA ASN A 416 47.48 4.88 22.67
C ASN A 416 48.24 4.29 21.47
N TYR A 417 47.65 4.37 20.28
CA TYR A 417 48.20 3.84 19.04
C TYR A 417 48.17 4.83 17.85
N GLY A 418 47.82 6.11 18.06
CA GLY A 418 47.64 7.16 17.02
C GLY A 418 48.96 7.72 16.46
N SER A 419 49.92 6.85 16.21
CA SER A 419 51.22 7.16 15.60
C SER A 419 51.82 5.93 14.88
N LEU A 420 50.99 4.92 14.61
CA LEU A 420 51.33 3.74 13.83
C LEU A 420 50.71 3.86 12.45
N ASN A 421 51.47 3.52 11.41
CA ASN A 421 51.05 3.54 10.00
C ASN A 421 49.85 2.62 9.66
N GLU A 422 49.38 1.82 10.62
CA GLU A 422 48.22 0.94 10.49
C GLU A 422 47.36 1.03 11.76
N PHE A 423 46.04 1.10 11.59
CA PHE A 423 45.09 0.86 12.65
C PHE A 423 44.43 -0.50 12.49
N VAL A 424 44.03 -1.11 13.62
CA VAL A 424 43.72 -2.54 13.66
C VAL A 424 42.34 -2.77 14.25
N VAL A 425 41.46 -3.40 13.47
CA VAL A 425 40.13 -3.85 13.93
C VAL A 425 40.18 -5.33 14.31
N LYS A 426 39.48 -5.70 15.38
CA LYS A 426 39.31 -7.09 15.82
C LYS A 426 38.19 -7.21 16.85
N ALA A 427 37.18 -8.02 16.58
CA ALA A 427 36.18 -8.37 17.59
C ALA A 427 36.51 -9.65 18.36
N GLY A 428 35.78 -9.89 19.44
CA GLY A 428 35.90 -11.09 20.27
C GLY A 428 37.24 -11.21 21.03
N GLY A 429 37.45 -12.38 21.65
CA GLY A 429 38.67 -12.70 22.39
C GLY A 429 38.94 -11.74 23.56
N SER A 430 38.31 -11.98 24.72
CA SER A 430 38.05 -11.05 25.84
C SER A 430 39.17 -10.17 26.44
N ASN A 431 40.41 -10.24 25.96
CA ASN A 431 41.52 -9.34 26.33
C ASN A 431 42.21 -8.66 25.14
N TYR A 432 41.73 -8.85 23.90
CA TYR A 432 42.38 -8.38 22.67
C TYR A 432 41.42 -7.82 21.61
N MET A 433 40.22 -7.39 22.03
CA MET A 433 39.30 -6.64 21.17
C MET A 433 39.96 -5.33 20.74
N ARG A 434 39.69 -4.89 19.51
CA ARG A 434 40.16 -3.62 18.96
C ARG A 434 39.09 -2.95 18.11
N LYS A 435 38.97 -1.64 18.27
CA LYS A 435 38.13 -0.73 17.49
C LYS A 435 39.04 0.35 16.91
N ALA A 436 38.89 0.68 15.64
CA ALA A 436 39.52 1.86 15.07
C ALA A 436 38.57 3.06 15.10
N TYR A 437 39.13 4.28 15.12
CA TYR A 437 38.41 5.54 15.12
C TYR A 437 39.04 6.48 14.10
N LEU A 438 38.22 7.20 13.34
CA LEU A 438 38.65 8.21 12.37
C LEU A 438 37.84 9.49 12.55
N GLN A 439 38.47 10.65 12.42
CA GLN A 439 37.82 11.96 12.44
C GLN A 439 38.10 12.71 11.12
N PHE A 440 37.12 13.49 10.67
CA PHE A 440 37.25 14.40 9.52
C PHE A 440 36.74 15.80 9.91
N ASP A 441 37.40 16.84 9.40
CA ASP A 441 36.96 18.23 9.45
C ASP A 441 36.07 18.53 8.24
N LEU A 442 34.83 18.95 8.50
CA LEU A 442 33.83 19.28 7.49
C LEU A 442 33.63 20.80 7.32
N SER A 443 34.47 21.64 7.93
CA SER A 443 34.32 23.09 7.89
C SER A 443 34.40 23.68 6.49
N GLU A 444 35.18 23.10 5.57
CA GLU A 444 35.24 23.52 4.16
C GLU A 444 33.94 23.23 3.39
N ILE A 445 33.18 22.19 3.78
CA ILE A 445 31.88 21.86 3.19
C ILE A 445 30.69 22.40 4.01
N SER A 446 30.93 23.10 5.11
CA SER A 446 29.90 23.57 6.05
C SER A 446 28.89 24.52 5.38
N GLY A 447 27.70 24.02 5.09
CA GLY A 447 26.61 24.76 4.44
C GLY A 447 26.36 24.40 2.98
N TYR A 448 27.14 23.48 2.41
CA TYR A 448 26.82 22.80 1.15
C TYR A 448 26.09 21.48 1.44
N THR A 449 25.24 21.04 0.50
CA THR A 449 24.64 19.70 0.54
C THR A 449 25.61 18.70 -0.08
N VAL A 450 25.84 17.58 0.61
CA VAL A 450 26.61 16.45 0.08
C VAL A 450 25.66 15.56 -0.72
N GLN A 451 25.87 15.45 -2.02
CA GLN A 451 25.07 14.59 -2.91
C GLN A 451 25.45 13.11 -2.72
N GLN A 452 26.73 12.84 -2.40
CA GLN A 452 27.23 11.50 -2.16
C GLN A 452 28.49 11.51 -1.29
N ALA A 453 28.59 10.61 -0.32
CA ALA A 453 29.80 10.42 0.48
C ALA A 453 30.24 8.94 0.55
N ARG A 454 31.53 8.71 0.31
CA ARG A 454 32.17 7.39 0.41
C ARG A 454 33.35 7.42 1.38
N LEU A 455 33.24 6.74 2.52
CA LEU A 455 34.40 6.46 3.37
C LEU A 455 35.14 5.26 2.79
N LYS A 456 36.42 5.44 2.42
CA LYS A 456 37.24 4.42 1.76
C LYS A 456 38.48 4.15 2.59
N LEU A 457 38.71 2.87 2.87
CA LEU A 457 39.83 2.39 3.68
C LEU A 457 40.59 1.31 2.92
N PHE A 458 41.92 1.38 2.91
CA PHE A 458 42.74 0.35 2.28
C PHE A 458 43.14 -0.73 3.29
N VAL A 459 42.74 -1.97 3.01
CA VAL A 459 42.99 -3.14 3.88
C VAL A 459 44.36 -3.73 3.53
N ASN A 460 45.32 -3.55 4.44
CA ASN A 460 46.71 -3.98 4.26
C ASN A 460 46.85 -5.52 4.38
N GLU A 461 46.28 -6.11 5.43
CA GLU A 461 46.25 -7.57 5.66
C GLU A 461 44.99 -7.95 6.46
N THR A 462 44.37 -9.09 6.12
CA THR A 462 43.40 -9.77 6.99
C THR A 462 44.00 -11.06 7.54
N GLN A 463 43.61 -11.46 8.74
CA GLN A 463 44.22 -12.62 9.40
C GLN A 463 44.05 -13.92 8.59
N ASN A 464 45.16 -14.44 8.06
CA ASN A 464 45.24 -15.58 7.13
C ASN A 464 44.71 -15.32 5.70
N ASN A 465 44.56 -14.05 5.29
CA ASN A 465 43.89 -13.63 4.05
C ASN A 465 42.42 -14.11 3.94
N THR A 466 41.75 -14.33 5.07
CA THR A 466 40.30 -14.59 5.11
C THR A 466 39.54 -13.26 4.99
N THR A 467 38.51 -13.19 4.15
CA THR A 467 37.58 -12.04 4.12
C THR A 467 36.92 -11.86 5.49
N VAL A 468 36.81 -10.62 5.97
CA VAL A 468 36.21 -10.30 7.27
C VAL A 468 35.16 -9.19 7.09
N PRO A 469 33.93 -9.34 7.59
CA PRO A 469 32.98 -8.23 7.57
C PRO A 469 33.45 -7.09 8.48
N LEU A 470 33.27 -5.86 8.00
CA LEU A 470 33.65 -4.63 8.69
C LEU A 470 32.46 -3.68 8.71
N TYR A 471 32.26 -3.04 9.85
CA TYR A 471 31.12 -2.19 10.15
C TYR A 471 31.59 -0.81 10.56
N ALA A 472 30.99 0.22 9.98
CA ALA A 472 31.17 1.61 10.35
C ALA A 472 30.00 2.05 11.23
N HIS A 473 30.31 2.75 12.32
CA HIS A 473 29.34 3.27 13.28
C HIS A 473 29.51 4.76 13.47
N ALA A 474 28.40 5.44 13.80
CA ALA A 474 28.42 6.84 14.19
C ALA A 474 29.15 7.07 15.51
N VAL A 475 29.85 8.19 15.64
CA VAL A 475 30.41 8.68 16.92
C VAL A 475 30.03 10.15 17.08
N GLY A 476 29.12 10.43 18.03
CA GLY A 476 28.62 11.79 18.27
C GLY A 476 29.59 12.70 19.05
N ASP A 477 30.60 12.13 19.71
CA ASP A 477 31.66 12.88 20.37
C ASP A 477 32.81 13.15 19.40
N ASN A 478 32.95 14.40 18.98
CA ASN A 478 34.05 14.88 18.13
C ASN A 478 35.21 15.51 18.94
N SER A 479 35.25 15.35 20.27
CA SER A 479 36.27 15.96 21.13
C SER A 479 37.46 15.06 21.47
N TRP A 480 37.41 13.77 21.10
CA TRP A 480 38.52 12.84 21.31
C TRP A 480 39.80 13.32 20.59
N GLN A 481 40.96 12.93 21.11
CA GLN A 481 42.26 13.39 20.61
C GLN A 481 43.16 12.20 20.29
N GLU A 482 43.70 12.22 19.07
CA GLU A 482 44.49 11.16 18.46
C GLU A 482 45.63 10.63 19.35
N GLU A 483 46.44 11.53 19.92
CA GLU A 483 47.61 11.21 20.75
C GLU A 483 47.26 10.66 22.15
N SER A 484 45.98 10.71 22.56
CA SER A 484 45.54 10.36 23.92
C SER A 484 44.36 9.40 24.00
N LEU A 485 43.80 8.96 22.86
CA LEU A 485 42.74 7.97 22.86
C LEU A 485 43.24 6.59 23.29
N THR A 486 42.50 5.94 24.17
CA THR A 486 42.79 4.62 24.75
C THR A 486 41.48 3.84 24.91
N TRP A 487 41.54 2.55 25.20
CA TRP A 487 40.31 1.76 25.43
C TRP A 487 39.48 2.31 26.60
N ASN A 488 40.14 2.82 27.63
CA ASN A 488 39.49 3.40 28.81
C ASN A 488 39.01 4.84 28.60
N THR A 489 39.33 5.49 27.47
CA THR A 489 38.92 6.85 27.10
C THR A 489 38.16 6.93 25.77
N GLN A 490 37.79 5.79 25.18
CA GLN A 490 37.08 5.74 23.89
C GLN A 490 35.70 6.42 23.98
N PRO A 491 35.27 7.21 22.97
CA PRO A 491 33.95 7.81 22.97
C PRO A 491 32.86 6.75 22.80
N VAL A 492 31.64 7.10 23.27
CA VAL A 492 30.44 6.28 23.11
C VAL A 492 30.16 6.08 21.61
N THR A 493 29.96 4.83 21.22
CA THR A 493 29.58 4.44 19.86
C THR A 493 28.06 4.52 19.71
N GLY A 494 27.58 5.12 18.61
CA GLY A 494 26.18 5.03 18.19
C GLY A 494 25.90 3.75 17.37
N GLY A 495 24.78 3.75 16.65
CA GLY A 495 24.41 2.65 15.76
C GLY A 495 25.36 2.48 14.57
N THR A 496 25.32 1.28 13.99
CA THR A 496 25.92 0.94 12.70
C THR A 496 25.28 1.78 11.61
N ILE A 497 26.10 2.44 10.78
CA ILE A 497 25.65 3.31 9.67
C ILE A 497 25.92 2.70 8.30
N ALA A 498 26.90 1.78 8.20
CA ALA A 498 27.24 1.07 6.97
C ALA A 498 28.03 -0.21 7.29
N SER A 499 28.02 -1.17 6.37
CA SER A 499 28.81 -2.40 6.43
C SER A 499 29.46 -2.70 5.08
N GLY A 500 30.45 -3.59 5.08
CA GLY A 500 31.18 -4.03 3.89
C GLY A 500 32.16 -5.15 4.21
N GLU A 501 32.86 -5.67 3.20
CA GLU A 501 33.86 -6.73 3.39
C GLU A 501 35.29 -6.18 3.32
N ALA A 502 36.13 -6.60 4.28
CA ALA A 502 37.56 -6.34 4.28
C ALA A 502 38.32 -7.52 3.64
N ILE A 503 39.05 -7.23 2.56
CA ILE A 503 39.81 -8.19 1.74
C ILE A 503 41.26 -7.71 1.64
N THR A 504 42.24 -8.62 1.81
CA THR A 504 43.67 -8.26 1.80
C THR A 504 44.09 -7.63 0.47
N GLY A 505 44.55 -6.38 0.51
CA GLY A 505 45.05 -5.63 -0.64
C GLY A 505 44.00 -4.80 -1.37
N GLU A 506 42.78 -4.67 -0.84
CA GLU A 506 41.65 -3.99 -1.50
C GLU A 506 41.11 -2.80 -0.70
N TRP A 507 40.24 -2.01 -1.36
CA TRP A 507 39.54 -0.87 -0.75
C TRP A 507 38.14 -1.28 -0.27
N VAL A 508 37.92 -1.33 1.03
CA VAL A 508 36.55 -1.36 1.57
C VAL A 508 35.96 0.05 1.48
N THR A 509 34.74 0.14 0.94
CA THR A 509 34.07 1.39 0.60
C THR A 509 32.66 1.42 1.21
N PHE A 510 32.41 2.36 2.11
CA PHE A 510 31.10 2.55 2.76
C PHE A 510 30.38 3.75 2.13
N ASN A 511 29.12 3.58 1.72
CA ASN A 511 28.22 4.72 1.53
C ASN A 511 27.90 5.30 2.91
N VAL A 512 28.21 6.57 3.13
CA VAL A 512 27.99 7.28 4.40
C VAL A 512 27.27 8.61 4.19
N THR A 513 26.63 8.80 3.02
CA THR A 513 26.02 10.06 2.57
C THR A 513 25.10 10.70 3.60
N ASP A 514 24.18 9.91 4.15
CA ASP A 514 23.19 10.42 5.12
C ASP A 514 23.87 10.84 6.42
N TYR A 515 24.76 10.00 6.96
CA TYR A 515 25.49 10.33 8.19
C TYR A 515 26.37 11.56 8.03
N VAL A 516 27.09 11.69 6.90
CA VAL A 516 27.88 12.91 6.61
C VAL A 516 26.97 14.14 6.58
N ASN A 517 25.82 14.10 5.88
CA ASN A 517 24.87 15.22 5.86
C ASN A 517 24.36 15.59 7.27
N THR A 518 24.16 14.63 8.19
CA THR A 518 23.84 14.97 9.60
C THR A 518 24.95 15.71 10.34
N GLN A 519 26.21 15.59 9.91
CA GLN A 519 27.38 16.15 10.58
C GLN A 519 27.97 17.41 9.91
N VAL A 520 27.58 17.75 8.67
CA VAL A 520 28.04 18.98 7.98
C VAL A 520 27.83 20.23 8.84
N VAL A 521 26.68 20.31 9.53
CA VAL A 521 26.34 21.43 10.44
C VAL A 521 27.22 21.51 11.69
N ASN A 522 27.79 20.38 12.11
CA ASN A 522 28.69 20.28 13.27
C ASN A 522 30.15 20.58 12.90
N GLN A 523 30.47 20.69 11.60
CA GLN A 523 31.81 20.91 11.04
C GLN A 523 32.86 19.83 11.39
N ALA A 524 32.45 18.75 12.06
CA ALA A 524 33.31 17.64 12.46
C ALA A 524 32.51 16.33 12.43
N LEU A 525 33.19 15.25 12.04
CA LEU A 525 32.60 13.94 11.79
C LEU A 525 33.53 12.87 12.36
N SER A 526 32.99 11.92 13.13
CA SER A 526 33.77 10.81 13.69
C SER A 526 33.13 9.46 13.40
N PHE A 527 33.96 8.49 13.05
CA PHE A 527 33.58 7.10 12.79
C PHE A 527 34.23 6.17 13.82
N MET A 528 33.58 5.05 14.10
CA MET A 528 34.18 3.89 14.77
C MET A 528 34.05 2.67 13.86
N LEU A 529 35.11 1.86 13.75
CA LEU A 529 35.17 0.66 12.92
C LEU A 529 35.30 -0.61 13.76
N TYR A 530 34.42 -1.58 13.54
CA TYR A 530 34.38 -2.84 14.27
C TYR A 530 33.92 -4.03 13.41
N ASP A 531 34.03 -5.24 13.98
CA ASP A 531 33.57 -6.52 13.42
C ASP A 531 32.37 -6.98 14.25
N ASP A 532 31.17 -6.48 13.94
CA ASP A 532 29.93 -6.83 14.66
C ASP A 532 29.58 -8.32 14.56
N ALA A 533 30.08 -9.02 13.54
CA ALA A 533 29.95 -10.47 13.38
C ALA A 533 30.83 -11.29 14.35
N ILE A 534 31.73 -10.63 15.09
CA ILE A 534 32.58 -11.22 16.13
C ILE A 534 33.45 -12.38 15.61
N THR A 535 33.98 -12.26 14.38
CA THR A 535 34.76 -13.34 13.73
C THR A 535 36.03 -13.75 14.49
N ASN A 536 36.54 -12.89 15.37
CA ASN A 536 37.82 -13.07 16.06
C ASN A 536 39.01 -13.20 15.09
N LEU A 537 38.93 -12.53 13.94
CA LEU A 537 40.04 -12.27 13.02
C LEU A 537 40.64 -10.87 13.27
N LYS A 538 41.80 -10.59 12.67
CA LYS A 538 42.47 -9.28 12.68
C LYS A 538 42.28 -8.67 11.30
N ILE A 539 41.95 -7.38 11.24
CA ILE A 539 41.98 -6.58 10.02
C ILE A 539 42.99 -5.46 10.26
N ASP A 540 43.98 -5.34 9.39
CA ASP A 540 44.94 -4.25 9.37
C ASP A 540 44.61 -3.29 8.23
N ILE A 541 44.48 -2.02 8.58
CA ILE A 541 44.02 -0.96 7.68
C ILE A 541 45.04 0.17 7.76
N ASN A 542 45.44 0.73 6.62
CA ASN A 542 46.37 1.85 6.59
C ASN A 542 45.81 3.05 7.39
N SER A 543 46.68 3.72 8.15
CA SER A 543 46.36 4.94 8.89
C SER A 543 46.68 6.21 8.07
N ARG A 544 46.42 7.38 8.65
CA ARG A 544 46.87 8.68 8.15
C ARG A 544 48.41 8.81 8.05
N GLU A 545 49.16 8.04 8.85
CA GLU A 545 50.63 7.98 8.85
C GLU A 545 51.20 7.00 7.82
N ALA A 546 50.36 6.24 7.12
CA ALA A 546 50.80 5.41 6.00
C ALA A 546 51.43 6.28 4.89
N ALA A 547 52.40 5.72 4.16
CA ALA A 547 53.12 6.46 3.11
C ALA A 547 52.31 6.65 1.81
N SER A 548 51.18 5.94 1.68
CA SER A 548 50.28 5.91 0.53
C SER A 548 49.05 5.07 0.86
N LEU A 549 47.95 5.21 0.10
CA LEU A 549 46.71 4.44 0.30
C LEU A 549 46.13 4.64 1.72
N ASN A 550 46.16 5.89 2.18
CA ASN A 550 45.57 6.34 3.44
C ASN A 550 44.03 6.32 3.37
N PRO A 551 43.32 6.35 4.51
CA PRO A 551 41.87 6.53 4.52
C PRO A 551 41.47 7.86 3.87
N VAL A 552 40.35 7.87 3.17
CA VAL A 552 39.76 9.08 2.60
C VAL A 552 38.24 9.08 2.72
N LEU A 553 37.67 10.27 2.79
CA LEU A 553 36.24 10.53 2.61
C LEU A 553 36.07 11.26 1.27
N GLU A 554 35.64 10.53 0.24
CA GLU A 554 35.31 11.09 -1.08
C GLU A 554 33.89 11.66 -1.04
N LEU A 555 33.71 12.88 -1.55
CA LEU A 555 32.48 13.66 -1.46
C LEU A 555 32.13 14.30 -2.80
N ASP A 556 30.91 14.06 -3.27
CA ASP A 556 30.25 14.94 -4.24
C ASP A 556 29.46 16.00 -3.43
N VAL A 557 29.80 17.27 -3.62
CA VAL A 557 29.10 18.42 -3.01
C VAL A 557 28.53 19.37 -4.07
N ASN A 558 27.34 19.88 -3.78
CA ASN A 558 26.65 20.84 -4.65
C ASN A 558 27.19 22.26 -4.44
N CYS A 559 28.21 22.64 -5.21
CA CYS A 559 29.03 23.83 -4.97
C CYS A 559 28.39 25.17 -5.44
N ASN A 560 27.08 25.18 -5.74
CA ASN A 560 26.37 26.35 -6.26
C ASN A 560 26.08 27.46 -5.23
N VAL A 561 26.14 27.17 -3.92
CA VAL A 561 25.67 28.08 -2.85
C VAL A 561 26.80 28.46 -1.90
N ALA A 562 27.80 29.19 -2.41
CA ALA A 562 28.81 29.81 -1.55
C ALA A 562 28.14 30.83 -0.59
N PRO A 563 28.28 30.69 0.74
CA PRO A 563 27.59 31.54 1.69
C PRO A 563 28.05 33.01 1.58
N THR A 564 27.09 33.92 1.37
CA THR A 564 27.37 35.36 1.33
C THR A 564 27.75 35.84 2.74
N PRO A 565 28.90 36.53 2.93
CA PRO A 565 29.40 36.86 4.26
C PRO A 565 28.47 37.83 5.00
N THR A 566 27.96 37.38 6.15
CA THR A 566 26.99 38.10 7.00
C THR A 566 27.50 39.45 7.47
N GLN A 567 26.86 40.55 7.05
CA GLN A 567 27.14 41.88 7.61
C GLN A 567 26.36 42.13 8.91
N THR A 568 27.08 42.24 10.02
CA THR A 568 26.58 42.68 11.32
C THR A 568 26.05 44.11 11.26
N ASN A 569 24.74 44.30 11.50
CA ASN A 569 24.12 45.63 11.56
C ASN A 569 23.74 46.04 13.00
N THR A 570 24.04 47.29 13.34
CA THR A 570 23.76 47.91 14.66
C THR A 570 22.33 48.47 14.69
N PRO A 571 21.56 48.33 15.80
CA PRO A 571 20.16 48.73 15.86
C PRO A 571 19.94 50.26 15.88
N VAL A 572 18.81 50.69 15.31
CA VAL A 572 18.31 52.09 15.32
C VAL A 572 16.83 52.11 15.74
N VAL A 573 16.37 53.23 16.33
CA VAL A 573 15.22 53.27 17.25
C VAL A 573 13.88 53.68 16.60
N VAL A 574 12.80 53.08 17.10
CA VAL A 574 11.37 53.30 16.77
C VAL A 574 10.88 54.73 17.03
N ASN A 575 9.91 55.21 16.24
CA ASN A 575 8.92 56.22 16.68
C ASN A 575 7.58 56.09 15.90
N THR A 576 6.45 56.22 16.61
CA THR A 576 5.08 56.08 16.08
C THR A 576 4.35 57.44 16.05
N PRO A 577 3.40 57.67 15.12
CA PRO A 577 2.13 58.26 15.53
C PRO A 577 0.88 57.69 14.80
N THR A 578 -0.31 58.10 15.24
CA THR A 578 -1.62 57.47 14.94
C THR A 578 -2.67 58.50 14.46
N TYR A 579 -3.73 58.07 13.74
CA TYR A 579 -5.18 58.40 13.93
C TYR A 579 -6.08 58.74 12.70
N THR A 580 -7.21 58.00 12.63
CA THR A 580 -8.59 58.48 12.30
C THR A 580 -9.02 58.68 10.82
N ALA A 581 -10.35 58.77 10.57
CA ALA A 581 -11.05 58.22 9.40
C ALA A 581 -11.90 59.20 8.53
N THR A 582 -12.68 58.61 7.60
CA THR A 582 -13.36 59.14 6.38
C THR A 582 -14.47 60.19 6.56
N PRO A 583 -14.79 60.97 5.50
CA PRO A 583 -16.16 60.98 4.96
C PRO A 583 -16.30 61.10 3.40
N VAL A 584 -17.54 61.06 2.90
CA VAL A 584 -17.98 60.93 1.47
C VAL A 584 -18.50 62.24 0.88
N ASN A 585 -18.58 62.39 -0.47
CA ASN A 585 -19.45 63.38 -1.17
C ASN A 585 -19.85 62.96 -2.61
N THR A 586 -20.79 63.69 -3.25
CA THR A 586 -21.69 63.15 -4.32
C THR A 586 -21.72 64.00 -5.65
N PRO A 587 -22.74 64.02 -6.59
CA PRO A 587 -22.48 63.85 -8.05
C PRO A 587 -22.94 65.02 -8.98
N THR A 588 -22.87 64.85 -10.33
CA THR A 588 -23.54 65.72 -11.34
C THR A 588 -23.86 64.97 -12.67
N HIS A 589 -24.86 65.47 -13.45
CA HIS A 589 -25.41 64.91 -14.71
C HIS A 589 -24.74 65.51 -16.00
N THR A 590 -25.07 65.23 -17.27
CA THR A 590 -26.31 64.79 -18.01
C THR A 590 -25.88 64.15 -19.38
N ALA A 591 -26.66 63.83 -20.44
CA ALA A 591 -27.98 64.21 -20.99
C ALA A 591 -28.66 63.07 -21.83
N THR A 592 -29.60 63.38 -22.75
CA THR A 592 -30.46 62.39 -23.48
C THR A 592 -30.88 62.89 -24.88
N PRO A 593 -31.33 62.01 -25.82
CA PRO A 593 -32.12 62.40 -26.99
C PRO A 593 -33.51 61.72 -27.13
N VAL A 594 -34.57 62.55 -27.14
CA VAL A 594 -35.85 62.55 -27.93
C VAL A 594 -36.66 61.24 -28.20
N ASN A 595 -38.00 61.35 -28.09
CA ASN A 595 -39.03 60.33 -28.37
C ASN A 595 -39.83 60.57 -29.68
N THR A 596 -40.57 59.56 -30.18
CA THR A 596 -41.75 59.69 -31.08
C THR A 596 -42.68 58.46 -30.89
N PRO A 597 -44.04 58.57 -30.99
CA PRO A 597 -45.01 57.56 -30.49
C PRO A 597 -45.50 56.57 -31.59
N THR A 598 -46.45 55.61 -31.42
CA THR A 598 -47.78 55.70 -30.75
C THR A 598 -48.53 54.34 -30.62
N HIS A 599 -49.56 54.33 -29.77
CA HIS A 599 -50.78 53.48 -29.76
C HIS A 599 -50.78 52.06 -29.16
N THR A 600 -51.84 51.80 -28.38
CA THR A 600 -52.17 50.57 -27.65
C THR A 600 -53.20 49.73 -28.40
N ALA A 601 -53.14 48.40 -28.27
CA ALA A 601 -54.25 47.50 -28.56
C ALA A 601 -54.46 46.49 -27.40
N THR A 602 -55.71 46.18 -27.09
CA THR A 602 -56.12 45.26 -26.02
C THR A 602 -56.09 43.80 -26.51
N PRO A 603 -55.68 42.80 -25.70
CA PRO A 603 -55.35 41.46 -26.21
C PRO A 603 -56.58 40.62 -26.60
N VAL A 604 -56.34 39.67 -27.50
CA VAL A 604 -57.22 38.52 -27.80
C VAL A 604 -56.39 37.26 -27.62
N HIS A 605 -56.94 36.24 -26.96
CA HIS A 605 -56.21 35.02 -26.63
C HIS A 605 -55.88 34.18 -27.87
N THR A 606 -54.67 33.66 -27.93
CA THR A 606 -54.26 32.52 -28.77
C THR A 606 -53.23 31.73 -27.96
N PRO A 607 -53.34 30.39 -27.86
CA PRO A 607 -52.42 29.59 -27.05
C PRO A 607 -51.06 29.45 -27.76
N THR A 608 -50.12 30.34 -27.44
CA THR A 608 -48.71 30.13 -27.77
C THR A 608 -48.15 29.07 -26.83
N TYR A 609 -47.62 27.98 -27.37
CA TYR A 609 -46.90 26.98 -26.60
C TYR A 609 -45.63 27.60 -26.02
N THR A 610 -45.48 27.58 -24.69
CA THR A 610 -44.20 27.88 -24.04
C THR A 610 -43.22 26.79 -24.43
N ALA A 611 -42.22 27.13 -25.27
CA ALA A 611 -41.08 26.27 -25.45
C ALA A 611 -40.32 26.17 -24.11
N THR A 612 -40.12 24.95 -23.63
CA THR A 612 -39.23 24.64 -22.50
C THR A 612 -37.87 25.30 -22.76
N PRO A 613 -37.21 25.93 -21.76
CA PRO A 613 -35.89 26.50 -21.97
C PRO A 613 -34.93 25.44 -22.49
N LEU A 614 -34.38 25.68 -23.68
CA LEU A 614 -33.32 24.85 -24.22
C LEU A 614 -32.06 25.13 -23.39
N ASN A 615 -31.68 24.17 -22.54
CA ASN A 615 -30.40 24.19 -21.86
C ASN A 615 -29.30 24.27 -22.92
N THR A 616 -28.71 25.46 -23.07
CA THR A 616 -27.48 25.63 -23.83
C THR A 616 -26.38 24.99 -23.00
N PRO A 617 -25.69 23.94 -23.47
CA PRO A 617 -24.62 23.35 -22.69
C PRO A 617 -23.52 24.39 -22.49
N THR A 618 -23.32 24.79 -21.24
CA THR A 618 -22.10 25.50 -20.85
C THR A 618 -20.95 24.53 -21.11
N ASN A 619 -19.95 24.95 -21.90
CA ASN A 619 -18.72 24.18 -22.00
C ASN A 619 -18.02 24.23 -20.63
N THR A 620 -18.22 23.21 -19.81
CA THR A 620 -17.30 22.89 -18.72
C THR A 620 -15.95 22.63 -19.39
N ASN A 621 -14.90 23.35 -18.97
CA ASN A 621 -13.57 23.07 -19.49
C ASN A 621 -13.19 21.64 -19.08
N THR A 622 -12.96 20.75 -20.05
CA THR A 622 -12.28 19.48 -19.80
C THR A 622 -10.98 19.78 -19.06
N PRO A 623 -10.63 19.06 -17.98
CA PRO A 623 -9.35 19.25 -17.33
C PRO A 623 -8.23 19.00 -18.35
N ALA A 624 -7.16 19.80 -18.29
CA ALA A 624 -6.04 19.60 -19.19
C ALA A 624 -5.37 18.27 -18.85
N ALA A 625 -5.13 17.44 -19.87
CA ALA A 625 -4.42 16.18 -19.72
C ALA A 625 -3.02 16.41 -19.14
N VAL A 626 -2.62 15.59 -18.18
CA VAL A 626 -1.39 15.79 -17.39
C VAL A 626 -0.22 15.07 -18.07
N PRO A 627 0.89 15.77 -18.36
CA PRO A 627 2.09 15.11 -18.86
C PRO A 627 2.79 14.32 -17.75
N MET A 628 3.05 13.06 -18.03
CA MET A 628 3.66 12.06 -17.16
C MET A 628 4.90 11.49 -17.84
N THR A 629 5.87 11.04 -17.04
CA THR A 629 7.07 10.33 -17.51
C THR A 629 7.25 9.06 -16.71
N LEU A 630 7.62 7.98 -17.38
CA LEU A 630 7.90 6.66 -16.81
C LEU A 630 9.24 6.17 -17.36
N GLU A 631 10.13 5.73 -16.47
CA GLU A 631 11.40 5.09 -16.82
C GLU A 631 11.46 3.70 -16.19
N VAL A 632 11.73 2.66 -17.01
CA VAL A 632 11.75 1.25 -16.58
C VAL A 632 12.98 0.57 -17.16
N ARG A 633 13.84 0.02 -16.30
CA ARG A 633 14.99 -0.78 -16.73
C ARG A 633 14.59 -2.26 -16.84
N VAL A 634 15.28 -3.00 -17.69
CA VAL A 634 15.29 -4.48 -17.66
C VAL A 634 15.62 -4.96 -16.23
N ALA A 635 14.87 -5.94 -15.72
CA ALA A 635 14.85 -6.29 -14.29
C ALA A 635 15.18 -7.76 -13.97
N ASP A 636 15.30 -8.63 -14.97
CA ASP A 636 15.67 -10.05 -14.86
C ASP A 636 16.45 -10.49 -16.12
N GLY A 637 17.30 -11.52 -16.02
CA GLY A 637 18.08 -12.02 -17.17
C GLY A 637 17.26 -12.72 -18.26
N ASN A 638 15.99 -13.06 -17.97
CA ASN A 638 15.04 -13.55 -18.97
C ASN A 638 14.21 -12.42 -19.59
N ASP A 639 14.58 -11.15 -19.36
CA ASP A 639 13.96 -9.99 -19.97
C ASP A 639 14.76 -9.43 -21.17
N ASP A 640 16.10 -9.47 -21.18
CA ASP A 640 16.90 -9.15 -22.36
C ASP A 640 17.65 -10.37 -22.92
N VAL A 641 17.29 -10.78 -24.13
CA VAL A 641 17.63 -12.11 -24.67
C VAL A 641 17.92 -12.07 -26.16
N GLU A 642 18.66 -13.09 -26.62
CA GLU A 642 19.11 -13.20 -28.00
C GLU A 642 18.64 -14.52 -28.61
N GLU A 643 18.09 -14.45 -29.82
CA GLU A 643 17.67 -15.60 -30.60
C GLU A 643 18.47 -15.69 -31.90
N ARG A 644 19.42 -16.63 -31.96
CA ARG A 644 20.20 -16.92 -33.18
C ARG A 644 19.28 -17.35 -34.32
N SER A 645 19.69 -17.13 -35.57
CA SER A 645 18.96 -17.52 -36.79
C SER A 645 18.55 -19.01 -36.91
N THR A 646 19.02 -19.89 -36.02
CA THR A 646 18.54 -21.27 -35.84
C THR A 646 17.35 -21.42 -34.89
N GLY A 647 16.83 -20.33 -34.30
CA GLY A 647 15.85 -20.32 -33.21
C GLY A 647 16.43 -20.68 -31.84
N ALA A 648 17.76 -20.61 -31.66
CA ALA A 648 18.40 -20.98 -30.40
C ALA A 648 18.46 -19.76 -29.45
N MET A 649 17.91 -19.93 -28.24
CA MET A 649 17.78 -18.89 -27.23
C MET A 649 19.00 -18.78 -26.33
N TYR A 650 19.44 -17.55 -26.07
CA TYR A 650 20.48 -17.16 -25.13
C TYR A 650 19.84 -16.21 -24.11
N LEU A 651 19.83 -16.62 -22.84
CA LEU A 651 19.11 -15.98 -21.72
C LEU A 651 20.06 -15.56 -20.58
N THR A 652 21.37 -15.59 -20.86
CA THR A 652 22.44 -15.40 -19.88
C THR A 652 23.70 -14.82 -20.55
N SER A 653 23.54 -14.09 -21.65
CA SER A 653 24.65 -13.41 -22.31
C SER A 653 25.00 -12.15 -21.50
N THR A 654 26.28 -11.87 -21.29
CA THR A 654 26.74 -10.68 -20.53
C THR A 654 26.55 -9.38 -21.32
N ASP A 655 26.54 -9.56 -22.63
CA ASP A 655 26.52 -8.62 -23.72
C ASP A 655 25.22 -8.86 -24.52
N LEU A 656 24.78 -7.83 -25.24
CA LEU A 656 23.54 -7.85 -26.01
C LEU A 656 23.84 -7.33 -27.43
N GLU A 657 24.24 -8.24 -28.33
CA GLU A 657 24.58 -7.88 -29.71
C GLU A 657 23.31 -7.66 -30.52
N LEU A 658 23.06 -6.39 -30.85
CA LEU A 658 22.02 -5.98 -31.78
C LEU A 658 22.38 -6.45 -33.20
N ILE A 659 21.99 -7.69 -33.48
CA ILE A 659 21.96 -8.47 -34.74
C ILE A 659 23.21 -9.32 -35.09
N ASP A 660 24.43 -8.78 -35.13
CA ASP A 660 25.61 -9.56 -35.57
C ASP A 660 26.62 -9.85 -34.42
N ASP A 661 26.63 -11.08 -33.88
CA ASP A 661 27.68 -11.66 -32.99
C ASP A 661 29.00 -11.85 -33.78
N PRO A 662 30.11 -11.14 -33.47
CA PRO A 662 31.40 -11.36 -34.11
C PRO A 662 32.22 -12.46 -33.40
N PRO A 663 32.83 -13.44 -34.12
CA PRO A 663 33.11 -13.42 -35.55
C PRO A 663 32.10 -14.19 -36.41
N SER A 664 31.01 -14.70 -35.83
CA SER A 664 30.08 -15.60 -36.53
C SER A 664 29.26 -14.85 -37.59
N ARG A 665 28.69 -13.71 -37.21
CA ARG A 665 27.77 -12.85 -37.97
C ARG A 665 26.67 -13.66 -38.68
N GLU A 666 26.11 -14.62 -37.94
CA GLU A 666 25.06 -15.52 -38.41
C GLU A 666 23.64 -14.92 -38.30
N GLY A 667 23.53 -13.70 -37.76
CA GLY A 667 22.30 -12.94 -37.57
C GLY A 667 21.44 -13.46 -36.40
N GLN A 668 21.05 -12.57 -35.51
CA GLN A 668 20.13 -12.87 -34.40
C GLN A 668 19.02 -11.83 -34.25
N THR A 669 17.96 -12.21 -33.53
CA THR A 669 16.84 -11.35 -33.14
C THR A 669 16.95 -11.09 -31.64
N VAL A 670 16.93 -9.83 -31.23
CA VAL A 670 17.03 -9.45 -29.80
C VAL A 670 15.64 -9.15 -29.26
N GLY A 671 15.28 -9.76 -28.13
CA GLY A 671 14.05 -9.48 -27.39
C GLY A 671 14.37 -8.73 -26.11
N ILE A 672 13.63 -7.66 -25.80
CA ILE A 672 13.81 -6.85 -24.60
C ILE A 672 12.44 -6.62 -23.95
N ARG A 673 12.25 -7.07 -22.72
CA ARG A 673 11.03 -6.96 -21.92
C ARG A 673 11.24 -5.97 -20.79
N PHE A 674 10.20 -5.20 -20.51
CA PHE A 674 10.13 -4.20 -19.46
C PHE A 674 8.90 -4.52 -18.61
N GLN A 675 9.13 -4.75 -17.31
CA GLN A 675 8.09 -5.17 -16.37
C GLN A 675 7.40 -3.95 -15.74
N ASN A 676 6.19 -4.12 -15.20
CA ASN A 676 5.49 -3.06 -14.47
C ASN A 676 5.33 -1.74 -15.26
N ILE A 677 4.84 -1.79 -16.50
CA ILE A 677 4.57 -0.57 -17.28
C ILE A 677 3.28 0.06 -16.75
N THR A 678 3.41 1.02 -15.84
CA THR A 678 2.31 1.68 -15.12
C THR A 678 1.51 2.70 -15.97
N ILE A 679 1.39 2.46 -17.28
CA ILE A 679 0.68 3.34 -18.21
C ILE A 679 -0.79 2.92 -18.29
N PRO A 680 -1.75 3.85 -18.05
CA PRO A 680 -3.17 3.58 -18.20
C PRO A 680 -3.56 3.13 -19.61
N GLN A 681 -4.61 2.32 -19.70
CA GLN A 681 -5.15 1.86 -20.98
C GLN A 681 -5.56 3.05 -21.87
N GLY A 682 -5.07 3.06 -23.11
CA GLY A 682 -5.40 4.11 -24.08
C GLY A 682 -4.85 5.50 -23.73
N ALA A 683 -3.93 5.62 -22.77
CA ALA A 683 -3.20 6.86 -22.52
C ALA A 683 -2.52 7.37 -23.80
N THR A 684 -2.44 8.69 -23.98
CA THR A 684 -1.84 9.27 -25.19
C THR A 684 -0.34 9.37 -25.03
N ILE A 685 0.41 8.45 -25.64
CA ILE A 685 1.87 8.45 -25.62
C ILE A 685 2.40 9.66 -26.43
N THR A 686 3.43 10.34 -25.93
CA THR A 686 4.00 11.56 -26.56
C THR A 686 5.46 11.44 -26.96
N ASN A 687 6.24 10.57 -26.33
CA ASN A 687 7.63 10.26 -26.68
C ASN A 687 7.98 8.87 -26.11
N VAL A 688 8.76 8.06 -26.84
CA VAL A 688 9.33 6.81 -26.30
C VAL A 688 10.71 6.55 -26.88
N TYR A 689 11.67 6.12 -26.06
CA TYR A 689 12.91 5.54 -26.56
C TYR A 689 13.44 4.45 -25.62
N ILE A 690 14.25 3.53 -26.17
CA ILE A 690 15.17 2.73 -25.35
C ILE A 690 16.49 3.48 -25.29
N GLU A 691 17.07 3.63 -24.11
CA GLU A 691 18.48 3.98 -23.91
C GLU A 691 19.30 2.70 -23.63
N PHE A 692 20.36 2.53 -24.42
CA PHE A 692 21.34 1.46 -24.27
C PHE A 692 22.66 2.01 -23.74
N THR A 693 23.32 1.28 -22.84
CA THR A 693 24.72 1.52 -22.48
C THR A 693 25.63 0.66 -23.36
N VAL A 694 26.71 1.22 -23.90
CA VAL A 694 27.69 0.50 -24.73
C VAL A 694 28.55 -0.42 -23.86
N ASP A 695 28.57 -1.72 -24.17
CA ASP A 695 29.57 -2.64 -23.62
C ASP A 695 30.82 -2.68 -24.52
N GLU A 696 30.70 -3.15 -25.77
CA GLU A 696 31.85 -3.22 -26.71
C GLU A 696 31.83 -2.16 -27.83
N VAL A 697 33.05 -1.79 -28.27
CA VAL A 697 33.29 -0.80 -29.33
C VAL A 697 32.93 -1.36 -30.70
N SER A 698 31.70 -1.10 -31.11
CA SER A 698 31.05 -1.68 -32.29
C SER A 698 30.88 -0.64 -33.41
N THR A 699 31.33 -0.99 -34.62
CA THR A 699 31.53 -0.01 -35.71
C THR A 699 31.19 -0.52 -37.11
N GLY A 700 30.77 0.41 -37.98
CA GLY A 700 30.31 0.12 -39.35
C GLY A 700 28.81 0.39 -39.50
N GLN A 701 28.29 0.22 -40.72
CA GLN A 701 26.86 0.39 -40.97
C GLN A 701 26.05 -0.62 -40.16
N ALA A 702 25.03 -0.12 -39.46
CA ALA A 702 23.98 -0.91 -38.84
C ALA A 702 22.64 -0.22 -39.07
N ASP A 703 21.60 -1.00 -39.36
CA ASP A 703 20.24 -0.56 -39.63
C ASP A 703 19.28 -1.50 -38.89
N LEU A 704 18.57 -0.97 -37.88
CA LEU A 704 17.76 -1.77 -36.95
C LEU A 704 16.26 -1.44 -37.10
N LEU A 705 15.41 -2.46 -37.14
CA LEU A 705 13.95 -2.37 -37.06
C LEU A 705 13.48 -2.83 -35.69
N ILE A 706 12.84 -1.91 -34.97
CA ILE A 706 12.26 -2.12 -33.64
C ILE A 706 10.74 -2.25 -33.80
N GLN A 707 10.17 -3.37 -33.33
CA GLN A 707 8.73 -3.63 -33.23
C GLN A 707 8.39 -4.06 -31.80
N GLY A 708 7.11 -4.03 -31.44
CA GLY A 708 6.64 -4.55 -30.17
C GLY A 708 6.11 -5.98 -30.29
N HIS A 709 6.06 -6.70 -29.16
CA HIS A 709 5.21 -7.88 -29.00
C HIS A 709 3.77 -7.41 -28.80
N LEU A 710 2.88 -7.68 -29.76
CA LEU A 710 1.47 -7.33 -29.69
C LEU A 710 0.74 -8.30 -28.74
N HIS A 711 0.86 -8.02 -27.44
CA HIS A 711 0.29 -8.80 -26.35
C HIS A 711 -0.09 -7.87 -25.19
N ASN A 712 -1.06 -8.26 -24.38
CA ASN A 712 -1.61 -7.39 -23.33
C ASN A 712 -0.71 -7.32 -22.08
N ASN A 713 -0.15 -8.46 -21.66
CA ASN A 713 0.87 -8.57 -20.61
C ASN A 713 1.92 -9.58 -21.08
N THR A 714 3.08 -9.13 -21.50
CA THR A 714 4.08 -9.98 -22.15
C THR A 714 4.76 -10.91 -21.15
N PRO A 715 4.74 -12.25 -21.36
CA PRO A 715 5.52 -13.18 -20.55
C PRO A 715 7.02 -12.92 -20.67
N ALA A 716 7.79 -13.31 -19.64
CA ALA A 716 9.24 -13.43 -19.73
C ALA A 716 9.66 -14.27 -20.95
N PHE A 717 10.88 -14.08 -21.44
CA PHE A 717 11.44 -14.99 -22.45
C PHE A 717 11.84 -16.31 -21.81
N SER A 718 11.97 -17.36 -22.62
CA SER A 718 12.22 -18.72 -22.14
C SER A 718 13.18 -19.48 -23.05
N GLY A 719 13.66 -20.63 -22.58
CA GLY A 719 14.53 -21.51 -23.38
C GLY A 719 13.83 -22.25 -24.53
N GLN A 720 12.58 -21.88 -24.86
CA GLN A 720 11.85 -22.48 -25.97
C GLN A 720 12.44 -22.05 -27.31
N THR A 721 12.55 -22.98 -28.26
CA THR A 721 13.09 -22.69 -29.59
C THR A 721 12.23 -21.66 -30.32
N ALA A 722 12.87 -20.58 -30.76
CA ALA A 722 12.28 -19.44 -31.45
C ALA A 722 11.24 -18.62 -30.64
N ASP A 723 11.43 -18.44 -29.33
CA ASP A 723 10.53 -17.65 -28.47
C ASP A 723 10.33 -16.21 -29.01
N VAL A 724 11.42 -15.50 -29.33
CA VAL A 724 11.40 -14.11 -29.78
C VAL A 724 10.81 -13.98 -31.19
N THR A 725 11.12 -14.90 -32.11
CA THR A 725 10.60 -14.90 -33.48
C THR A 725 9.13 -15.31 -33.56
N ASN A 726 8.67 -16.21 -32.68
CA ASN A 726 7.25 -16.63 -32.65
C ASN A 726 6.31 -15.58 -32.02
N ARG A 727 6.83 -14.60 -31.27
CA ARG A 727 6.04 -13.50 -30.68
C ARG A 727 5.41 -12.61 -31.76
N THR A 728 4.07 -12.50 -31.73
CA THR A 728 3.26 -11.68 -32.64
C THR A 728 3.74 -10.22 -32.63
N ARG A 729 4.00 -9.64 -33.80
CA ARG A 729 4.52 -8.27 -33.89
C ARG A 729 3.42 -7.22 -34.02
N THR A 730 3.66 -6.04 -33.47
CA THR A 730 2.91 -4.81 -33.77
C THR A 730 2.92 -4.51 -35.28
N ALA A 731 1.83 -3.96 -35.79
CA ALA A 731 1.73 -3.46 -37.16
C ALA A 731 2.63 -2.24 -37.38
N ASN A 732 2.80 -1.40 -36.35
CA ASN A 732 3.79 -0.33 -36.32
C ASN A 732 5.19 -0.89 -36.00
N GLY A 733 6.21 -0.24 -36.56
CA GLY A 733 7.62 -0.54 -36.33
C GLY A 733 8.48 0.64 -36.79
N ILE A 734 9.58 0.87 -36.09
CA ILE A 734 10.45 2.05 -36.29
C ILE A 734 11.83 1.57 -36.73
N THR A 735 12.34 2.15 -37.82
CA THR A 735 13.67 1.82 -38.33
C THR A 735 14.70 2.85 -37.88
N TRP A 736 15.62 2.44 -37.01
CA TRP A 736 16.84 3.16 -36.69
C TRP A 736 17.86 2.91 -37.80
N VAL A 737 17.82 3.79 -38.82
CA VAL A 737 18.75 3.78 -39.95
C VAL A 737 20.06 4.50 -39.61
N ASP A 738 21.16 4.11 -40.26
CA ASP A 738 22.49 4.71 -40.09
C ASP A 738 22.89 4.86 -38.61
N VAL A 739 22.67 3.81 -37.79
CA VAL A 739 22.95 3.81 -36.34
C VAL A 739 24.40 4.29 -36.11
N PRO A 740 24.66 5.28 -35.24
CA PRO A 740 26.02 5.79 -35.04
C PRO A 740 26.95 4.70 -34.52
N ASN A 741 28.24 4.74 -34.88
CA ASN A 741 29.26 3.89 -34.27
C ASN A 741 29.25 4.09 -32.75
N TRP A 742 29.32 3.00 -31.99
CA TRP A 742 29.45 3.04 -30.53
C TRP A 742 30.95 2.98 -30.21
N ASN A 743 31.57 4.16 -30.05
CA ASN A 743 33.03 4.29 -30.01
C ASN A 743 33.63 4.28 -28.58
N THR A 744 32.79 4.22 -27.56
CA THR A 744 33.16 4.44 -26.16
C THR A 744 32.32 3.54 -25.25
N VAL A 745 32.97 2.61 -24.55
CA VAL A 745 32.37 1.77 -23.50
C VAL A 745 31.79 2.66 -22.39
N GLY A 746 30.61 2.32 -21.87
CA GLY A 746 29.92 3.08 -20.83
C GLY A 746 29.28 4.40 -21.30
N ALA A 747 29.32 4.72 -22.61
CA ALA A 747 28.49 5.78 -23.17
C ALA A 747 27.06 5.28 -23.38
N THR A 748 26.07 6.18 -23.42
CA THR A 748 24.68 5.81 -23.72
C THR A 748 24.20 6.27 -25.10
N HIS A 749 23.30 5.49 -25.70
CA HIS A 749 22.70 5.75 -27.01
C HIS A 749 21.21 5.45 -27.01
N GLN A 750 20.41 6.41 -27.47
CA GLN A 750 18.95 6.35 -27.50
C GLN A 750 18.42 5.94 -28.89
N THR A 751 17.34 5.16 -28.94
CA THR A 751 16.61 4.85 -30.17
C THR A 751 15.88 6.08 -30.72
N PRO A 752 15.46 6.08 -32.00
CA PRO A 752 14.41 6.99 -32.47
C PRO A 752 13.10 6.77 -31.72
N ASP A 753 12.18 7.73 -31.83
CA ASP A 753 10.87 7.72 -31.17
C ASP A 753 10.04 6.45 -31.51
N LEU A 754 9.68 5.69 -30.47
CA LEU A 754 8.90 4.45 -30.53
C LEU A 754 7.43 4.64 -30.17
N THR A 755 6.95 5.89 -30.02
CA THR A 755 5.56 6.24 -29.64
C THR A 755 4.51 5.43 -30.39
N ALA A 756 4.64 5.28 -31.72
CA ALA A 756 3.68 4.53 -32.53
C ALA A 756 3.63 3.02 -32.21
N VAL A 757 4.72 2.43 -31.71
CA VAL A 757 4.82 1.01 -31.33
C VAL A 757 4.20 0.78 -29.96
N VAL A 758 4.55 1.60 -28.97
CA VAL A 758 4.00 1.49 -27.61
C VAL A 758 2.53 1.89 -27.57
N GLN A 759 2.12 2.93 -28.31
CA GLN A 759 0.71 3.32 -28.42
C GLN A 759 -0.15 2.17 -28.95
N GLU A 760 0.33 1.38 -29.92
CA GLU A 760 -0.41 0.20 -30.41
C GLU A 760 -0.65 -0.84 -29.31
N ILE A 761 0.35 -1.07 -28.45
CA ILE A 761 0.26 -2.03 -27.34
C ILE A 761 -0.66 -1.52 -26.22
N VAL A 762 -0.48 -0.28 -25.74
CA VAL A 762 -1.27 0.26 -24.61
C VAL A 762 -2.71 0.61 -24.98
N SER A 763 -3.03 0.67 -26.28
CA SER A 763 -4.40 0.88 -26.79
C SER A 763 -5.20 -0.42 -27.00
N GLN A 764 -4.63 -1.59 -26.68
CA GLN A 764 -5.38 -2.86 -26.75
C GLN A 764 -6.50 -2.87 -25.70
N SER A 765 -7.64 -3.49 -26.04
CA SER A 765 -8.84 -3.54 -25.18
C SER A 765 -8.64 -4.25 -23.83
N ASN A 766 -7.54 -4.97 -23.67
CA ASN A 766 -7.22 -5.74 -22.47
C ASN A 766 -5.83 -5.36 -21.90
N TRP A 767 -5.23 -4.24 -22.35
CA TRP A 767 -4.05 -3.67 -21.68
C TRP A 767 -4.44 -3.12 -20.31
N GLN A 768 -3.64 -3.40 -19.29
CA GLN A 768 -3.82 -2.95 -17.91
C GLN A 768 -2.53 -2.30 -17.43
N SER A 769 -2.65 -1.29 -16.56
CA SER A 769 -1.48 -0.65 -15.93
C SER A 769 -0.72 -1.67 -15.07
N GLY A 770 0.61 -1.67 -15.16
CA GLY A 770 1.48 -2.65 -14.51
C GLY A 770 1.77 -3.90 -15.34
N ASN A 771 1.14 -4.07 -16.51
CA ASN A 771 1.49 -5.14 -17.44
C ASN A 771 2.91 -4.98 -17.99
N ALA A 772 3.53 -6.09 -18.38
CA ALA A 772 4.83 -6.08 -19.04
C ALA A 772 4.71 -5.86 -20.55
N LEU A 773 5.62 -5.06 -21.12
CA LEU A 773 5.75 -4.81 -22.55
C LEU A 773 7.05 -5.43 -23.05
N ALA A 774 7.09 -5.96 -24.27
CA ALA A 774 8.36 -6.29 -24.92
C ALA A 774 8.51 -5.61 -26.28
N LEU A 775 9.73 -5.16 -26.53
CA LEU A 775 10.24 -4.68 -27.81
C LEU A 775 11.17 -5.75 -28.38
N ILE A 776 11.23 -5.82 -29.70
CA ILE A 776 11.95 -6.84 -30.44
C ILE A 776 12.67 -6.20 -31.61
N ILE A 777 13.97 -6.45 -31.70
CA ILE A 777 14.91 -5.81 -32.62
C ILE A 777 15.36 -6.84 -33.65
N THR A 778 15.25 -6.44 -34.93
CA THR A 778 15.72 -7.16 -36.12
C THR A 778 16.50 -6.19 -36.99
N GLY A 779 17.32 -6.63 -37.96
CA GLY A 779 18.06 -5.68 -38.79
C GLY A 779 19.27 -6.28 -39.51
N ALA A 780 20.34 -5.48 -39.60
CA ALA A 780 21.67 -5.91 -40.01
C ALA A 780 22.74 -5.01 -39.38
N GLY A 781 23.95 -5.53 -39.17
CA GLY A 781 25.04 -4.84 -38.49
C GLY A 781 25.17 -5.22 -37.02
N GLU A 782 26.06 -4.51 -36.32
CA GLU A 782 26.61 -4.92 -35.02
C GLU A 782 26.59 -3.70 -34.07
N ARG A 783 25.87 -3.79 -32.94
CA ARG A 783 26.00 -2.85 -31.81
C ARG A 783 25.84 -3.63 -30.50
N THR A 784 26.84 -3.57 -29.62
CA THR A 784 26.90 -4.40 -28.41
C THR A 784 26.56 -3.56 -27.18
N ALA A 785 25.42 -3.88 -26.55
CA ALA A 785 24.97 -3.21 -25.33
C ALA A 785 25.26 -4.03 -24.08
N GLU A 786 25.31 -3.37 -22.92
CA GLU A 786 25.23 -4.01 -21.61
C GLU A 786 23.88 -4.76 -21.47
N SER A 787 23.91 -6.04 -21.09
CA SER A 787 22.70 -6.78 -20.70
C SER A 787 22.46 -6.72 -19.19
N TYR A 788 21.30 -7.19 -18.73
CA TYR A 788 21.06 -7.41 -17.30
C TYR A 788 22.09 -8.36 -16.66
N ASN A 789 22.53 -9.39 -17.39
CA ASN A 789 23.48 -10.37 -16.91
C ASN A 789 24.94 -9.89 -16.92
N GLY A 790 25.29 -8.88 -17.72
CA GLY A 790 26.56 -8.14 -17.61
C GLY A 790 26.50 -7.12 -16.48
N SER A 791 25.55 -6.18 -16.56
CA SER A 791 25.36 -5.10 -15.60
C SER A 791 23.91 -4.66 -15.52
N ALA A 792 23.17 -5.21 -14.55
CA ALA A 792 21.78 -4.82 -14.24
C ALA A 792 21.57 -3.29 -14.02
N ASN A 793 22.63 -2.53 -13.69
CA ASN A 793 22.57 -1.06 -13.58
C ASN A 793 22.65 -0.34 -14.94
N ASN A 794 23.29 -0.97 -15.94
CA ASN A 794 23.56 -0.39 -17.26
C ASN A 794 22.66 -0.99 -18.36
N ALA A 795 22.01 -2.13 -18.08
CA ALA A 795 21.03 -2.84 -18.89
C ALA A 795 19.94 -1.91 -19.48
N PRO A 796 19.26 -2.29 -20.59
CA PRO A 796 18.41 -1.37 -21.35
C PRO A 796 17.35 -0.65 -20.51
N LEU A 797 17.16 0.65 -20.77
CA LEU A 797 16.20 1.52 -20.09
C LEU A 797 15.13 1.99 -21.08
N LEU A 798 13.86 1.70 -20.81
CA LEU A 798 12.72 2.23 -21.58
C LEU A 798 12.23 3.54 -20.93
N HIS A 799 12.28 4.63 -21.67
CA HIS A 799 11.72 5.93 -21.29
C HIS A 799 10.42 6.17 -22.06
N ILE A 800 9.35 6.59 -21.38
CA ILE A 800 8.04 6.89 -21.98
C ILE A 800 7.48 8.20 -21.38
N GLU A 801 7.15 9.16 -22.24
CA GLU A 801 6.26 10.27 -21.91
C GLU A 801 4.83 9.96 -22.38
N TYR A 802 3.84 10.33 -21.57
CA TYR A 802 2.43 10.22 -21.96
C TYR A 802 1.56 11.32 -21.33
N LEU A 803 0.39 11.57 -21.93
CA LEU A 803 -0.66 12.40 -21.35
C LEU A 803 -1.73 11.51 -20.72
N ASP A 804 -1.85 11.57 -19.40
CA ASP A 804 -2.99 10.99 -18.71
C ASP A 804 -4.26 11.81 -19.01
N GLN A 805 -5.33 11.13 -19.41
CA GLN A 805 -6.60 11.75 -19.79
C GLN A 805 -7.57 11.62 -18.61
N PRO A 806 -8.10 12.73 -18.06
CA PRO A 806 -9.14 12.64 -17.04
C PRO A 806 -10.34 11.86 -17.59
N ALA A 807 -10.83 10.90 -16.81
CA ALA A 807 -11.96 10.05 -17.20
C ALA A 807 -13.13 10.92 -17.75
N PRO A 808 -13.78 10.51 -18.85
CA PRO A 808 -14.86 11.29 -19.43
C PRO A 808 -15.96 11.50 -18.37
N PRO A 809 -16.46 12.74 -18.18
CA PRO A 809 -17.37 13.04 -17.10
C PRO A 809 -18.62 12.14 -17.19
N PRO A 810 -19.10 11.59 -16.06
CA PRO A 810 -20.17 10.61 -16.06
C PRO A 810 -21.41 11.16 -16.77
N PRO A 811 -22.15 10.32 -17.53
CA PRO A 811 -23.34 10.76 -18.24
C PRO A 811 -24.33 11.40 -17.25
N PRO A 812 -24.94 12.55 -17.58
CA PRO A 812 -25.65 13.38 -16.61
C PRO A 812 -26.80 12.60 -15.96
N THR A 813 -26.66 12.36 -14.66
CA THR A 813 -27.64 11.64 -13.85
C THR A 813 -28.95 12.43 -13.80
N ASN A 814 -30.01 11.87 -14.38
CA ASN A 814 -31.36 12.44 -14.32
C ASN A 814 -31.91 12.32 -12.89
N THR A 815 -31.57 13.27 -12.03
CA THR A 815 -32.09 13.33 -10.65
C THR A 815 -33.61 13.43 -10.68
N PRO A 816 -34.37 12.53 -10.02
CA PRO A 816 -35.83 12.62 -9.96
C PRO A 816 -36.25 13.92 -9.27
N VAL A 817 -37.04 14.75 -9.97
CA VAL A 817 -37.58 15.99 -9.38
C VAL A 817 -38.60 15.62 -8.29
N PRO A 818 -38.48 16.13 -7.06
CA PRO A 818 -39.45 15.84 -6.00
C PRO A 818 -40.88 16.19 -6.40
N PRO A 819 -41.89 15.36 -6.07
CA PRO A 819 -43.27 15.59 -6.46
C PRO A 819 -43.77 16.93 -5.91
N THR A 820 -44.09 17.86 -6.81
CA THR A 820 -44.53 19.21 -6.45
C THR A 820 -45.88 19.17 -5.74
N ALA A 821 -45.99 19.88 -4.61
CA ALA A 821 -47.18 19.87 -3.77
C ALA A 821 -48.46 20.27 -4.52
N THR A 822 -49.50 19.44 -4.40
CA THR A 822 -50.83 19.66 -4.99
C THR A 822 -51.46 20.98 -4.50
N PRO A 823 -51.90 21.89 -5.39
CA PRO A 823 -52.41 23.19 -4.98
C PRO A 823 -53.77 23.10 -4.26
N THR A 824 -53.89 23.79 -3.13
CA THR A 824 -55.07 23.80 -2.27
C THR A 824 -56.27 24.48 -2.94
N ALA A 825 -57.46 23.87 -2.83
CA ALA A 825 -58.69 24.42 -3.42
C ALA A 825 -59.15 25.72 -2.74
N SER A 826 -59.66 26.67 -3.53
CA SER A 826 -60.19 27.96 -3.06
C SER A 826 -61.66 27.88 -2.65
N ASN A 827 -62.05 28.64 -1.62
CA ASN A 827 -63.37 28.58 -0.97
C ASN A 827 -64.14 29.90 -1.10
N THR A 828 -65.37 29.87 -1.66
CA THR A 828 -66.53 30.76 -1.35
C THR A 828 -67.74 30.43 -2.28
N PRO A 829 -69.02 30.67 -1.90
CA PRO A 829 -69.71 30.17 -0.69
C PRO A 829 -71.20 29.75 -0.95
N ILE A 830 -71.97 29.49 0.14
CA ILE A 830 -73.47 29.42 0.24
C ILE A 830 -74.13 28.07 -0.16
N PRO A 831 -75.19 27.55 0.53
CA PRO A 831 -75.85 27.95 1.79
C PRO A 831 -75.79 26.90 2.95
N THR A 832 -76.37 27.25 4.10
CA THR A 832 -76.39 26.49 5.39
C THR A 832 -77.68 25.70 5.67
N PHE A 833 -77.60 24.69 6.56
CA PHE A 833 -78.71 24.20 7.40
C PHE A 833 -78.23 23.82 8.82
N THR A 834 -79.13 23.65 9.80
CA THR A 834 -78.88 23.42 11.24
C THR A 834 -79.87 22.39 11.82
N SER A 835 -79.78 21.81 13.03
CA SER A 835 -78.93 22.03 14.24
C SER A 835 -78.49 20.63 14.79
N THR A 836 -78.18 20.25 16.05
CA THR A 836 -78.38 20.72 17.46
C THR A 836 -77.30 20.06 18.37
N PRO A 837 -77.07 20.45 19.65
CA PRO A 837 -75.83 20.12 20.39
C PRO A 837 -75.92 19.09 21.54
N SER A 838 -74.73 18.58 21.95
CA SER A 838 -74.34 18.11 23.30
C SER A 838 -74.95 16.78 23.83
N PRO A 839 -74.31 16.07 24.81
CA PRO A 839 -73.46 16.60 25.89
C PRO A 839 -72.09 15.93 26.17
N THR A 840 -71.30 16.62 26.99
CA THR A 840 -70.01 16.23 27.58
C THR A 840 -70.16 15.25 28.76
N PHE A 841 -69.13 14.45 29.04
CA PHE A 841 -68.86 13.92 30.40
C PHE A 841 -67.35 13.96 30.75
N VAL A 842 -67.02 13.75 32.03
CA VAL A 842 -65.77 14.20 32.68
C VAL A 842 -64.93 13.02 33.21
N ALA A 843 -63.60 13.19 33.24
CA ALA A 843 -62.63 12.19 33.69
C ALA A 843 -62.53 12.04 35.22
N THR A 844 -62.01 10.89 35.68
CA THR A 844 -61.62 10.58 37.07
C THR A 844 -60.32 9.74 37.11
N ASN A 845 -59.67 9.66 38.28
CA ASN A 845 -58.23 9.40 38.43
C ASN A 845 -57.86 8.12 39.21
N THR A 846 -56.82 7.40 38.74
CA THR A 846 -55.88 6.50 39.47
C THR A 846 -56.50 5.28 40.24
N PRO A 847 -55.76 4.30 40.86
CA PRO A 847 -54.31 4.25 41.17
C PRO A 847 -53.49 2.95 40.86
N THR A 848 -52.20 3.18 40.60
CA THR A 848 -50.98 2.47 41.10
C THR A 848 -50.84 0.94 41.05
N ALA A 849 -49.74 0.51 40.40
CA ALA A 849 -48.83 -0.53 40.90
C ALA A 849 -47.37 -0.10 40.61
N THR A 850 -46.41 -0.48 41.46
CA THR A 850 -44.99 -0.11 41.34
C THR A 850 -44.11 -1.32 41.65
N HIS A 851 -43.10 -1.59 40.81
CA HIS A 851 -42.03 -2.54 41.11
C HIS A 851 -40.67 -1.93 40.77
N THR A 852 -39.68 -2.22 41.61
CA THR A 852 -38.31 -1.70 41.53
C THR A 852 -37.34 -2.86 41.81
N PRO A 853 -36.34 -3.08 40.94
CA PRO A 853 -35.09 -3.76 41.32
C PRO A 853 -34.08 -2.73 41.84
N THR A 854 -33.35 -3.10 42.90
CA THR A 854 -32.41 -2.20 43.59
C THR A 854 -31.00 -2.29 42.99
N ALA A 855 -30.41 -1.17 42.58
CA ALA A 855 -28.99 -1.08 42.28
C ALA A 855 -28.22 -0.60 43.53
N THR A 856 -27.51 -1.52 44.19
CA THR A 856 -26.57 -1.19 45.29
C THR A 856 -25.33 -2.08 45.24
N HIS A 857 -24.33 -1.68 44.46
CA HIS A 857 -22.95 -2.10 44.66
C HIS A 857 -22.05 -0.87 44.59
N THR A 858 -21.37 -0.57 45.71
CA THR A 858 -20.39 0.51 45.81
C THR A 858 -19.00 -0.08 45.60
N PRO A 859 -18.27 0.26 44.52
CA PRO A 859 -16.85 0.00 44.46
C PRO A 859 -16.16 0.84 45.55
N THR A 860 -15.41 0.19 46.42
CA THR A 860 -14.35 0.90 47.18
C THR A 860 -13.23 1.18 46.18
N PRO A 861 -12.62 2.38 46.15
CA PRO A 861 -11.50 2.63 45.24
C PRO A 861 -10.33 1.71 45.59
N ALA A 862 -10.11 0.71 44.76
CA ALA A 862 -8.89 -0.07 44.78
C ALA A 862 -7.77 0.80 44.20
N THR A 863 -6.70 1.03 44.97
CA THR A 863 -5.50 1.69 44.48
C THR A 863 -4.64 0.68 43.73
N ASN A 864 -5.13 0.22 42.59
CA ASN A 864 -4.30 -0.33 41.52
C ASN A 864 -3.98 0.83 40.59
N SER A 865 -2.72 1.25 40.58
CA SER A 865 -2.11 1.82 39.39
C SER A 865 -1.62 0.64 38.57
N ASP A 866 -2.47 0.14 37.68
CA ASP A 866 -1.99 -0.71 36.59
C ASP A 866 -1.18 0.21 35.64
N PRO A 867 -0.04 -0.22 35.07
CA PRO A 867 0.78 0.63 34.22
C PRO A 867 0.00 1.09 32.97
N VAL A 868 0.18 2.36 32.60
CA VAL A 868 -0.49 2.96 31.43
C VAL A 868 0.57 3.38 30.41
N LEU A 869 0.76 2.52 29.42
CA LEU A 869 1.60 2.79 28.26
C LEU A 869 0.90 3.78 27.31
N TYR A 870 1.55 4.88 26.94
CA TYR A 870 0.95 5.91 26.07
C TYR A 870 1.96 6.52 25.08
N ALA A 871 1.48 6.83 23.87
CA ALA A 871 2.26 7.45 22.79
C ALA A 871 1.56 8.72 22.28
N ALA A 872 2.30 9.83 22.17
CA ALA A 872 1.78 11.12 21.74
C ALA A 872 2.64 11.74 20.63
N VAL A 873 2.10 11.74 19.40
CA VAL A 873 2.75 12.33 18.22
C VAL A 873 2.74 13.87 18.29
N ASN A 874 3.91 14.48 18.07
CA ASN A 874 4.10 15.94 18.04
C ASN A 874 4.70 16.40 16.70
N PHE A 875 4.70 17.72 16.46
CA PHE A 875 5.26 18.32 15.24
C PHE A 875 5.74 19.76 15.53
N GLU A 876 7.05 19.97 15.74
CA GLU A 876 7.62 21.33 15.81
C GLU A 876 7.96 21.85 14.40
N ASN A 877 7.28 22.92 13.96
CA ASN A 877 7.64 23.63 12.73
C ASN A 877 8.54 24.84 13.06
N SER A 878 9.84 24.71 12.79
CA SER A 878 10.87 25.68 13.16
C SER A 878 10.92 26.95 12.28
N SER A 879 9.77 27.46 11.82
CA SER A 879 9.71 28.59 10.86
C SER A 879 8.59 29.64 11.07
N SER A 880 8.16 29.92 12.31
CA SER A 880 7.36 31.13 12.58
C SER A 880 7.67 31.80 13.92
N ASN A 881 8.56 32.80 13.93
CA ASN A 881 8.83 33.60 15.14
C ASN A 881 9.22 35.07 14.85
N THR A 882 8.22 35.91 14.53
CA THR A 882 8.24 37.38 14.68
C THR A 882 6.83 37.96 14.48
N PRO A 883 6.38 38.94 15.31
CA PRO A 883 6.70 39.17 16.71
C PRO A 883 5.47 39.29 17.63
#